data_AF-A0A2N2X5H2-F1
#
_entry.id   AF-A0A2N2X5H2-F1
#
_cell.length_a   1.000
_cell.length_b   1.000
_cell.length_c   1.000
_cell.angle_alpha   90.00
_cell.angle_beta   90.00
_cell.angle_gamma   90.00
#
_symmetry.space_group_name_H-M   'P 1'
#
loop_
_entity.id
_entity.type
_entity.pdbx_description
1 polymer ?
#
loop_
_entity_poly.entity_id
_entity_poly.type
_entity_poly.pdbx_seq_one_letter_code
_entity_poly.pdbx_strand_id
1 'polypeptide(L)'
;MIQTSGIKNRGGLFFKVPGFRIFFILTIKTIFMTRNLHLILFLLLLTSFTQAQPFFPDVNHIYRTDVIPRVDITIHPDSLDWIYQNVDSDHEFKAGFKYTAAGLVDVVNEVGFRLRGNTSRQSAKKSFKISFNTFTPGGKFYGIEKMNLNGEHNDPSVIRSLLVWNLFRQMRVVGSRSNHVEVYINNNYYGLYINVEHIDEEFVQSRFANDYGNLYKCTHPADLSYLGTNKQEYKNQGYELKTNEESDDFSDLINLTRVINETNAADFPEFVEPIFNVNGFLRYLAVEIFTGHWDAISINRNNFYLFNNKFTGKFEFLPYDVDNTFGVDFMVGGLATRNIYNWWAENSPLTSKVFANPVYRDRFSFFINQLITEFADPSFYLGEIDAIKTKINASAEADPYRSLDWGWAVDDFHNSYTSTIETFFIHYGLKPYISTRVNSIKAQLVLNPIAPIVENVYHNFPRLNQAIDIQADLTDDEAAPTGELFYQVNQGAWNSVSMTQNANGKFVAQLPALSEPGMVNYYLEASDAGGKHTREPSFGLYSITIGESTLELKITELMAGNSATIVDNYGETDDWIEIRNLGTQPVNLEGLYLSDNLLNPSKFGLPNKVLEPGEYYIIWADDEKYQGPNHANFKLSANGESVGLFDSYETGFASIFTMDYPAQEPNYSSGFDDSDNWLEQAFFTPGGENGNAGVAFITYRINMNEQIRKGSFNPQTDFIDVAGTFNNWSGGARVYDGNNDGIYAFTEFGFAANDIIEFKARINASWGTAEFHDLGGDGNRQYTLVAGHNVVEFWYDDEVLGIDEINSGTLLSVFPNPANSGNVTVSAPFNVESLLIYSLSGAQVYQQQVPQLTRVLITEQLPKGMYLVKVSGNNRALQTKLMVY
;
A
#
# COMPACT_ATOMS: atom_id res chain seq x y z
N MET A 1 74.87 4.37 3.59
CA MET A 1 75.31 4.31 2.18
C MET A 1 74.15 3.73 1.38
N ILE A 2 73.25 4.56 0.84
CA ILE A 2 73.33 5.28 -0.45
C ILE A 2 73.29 4.30 -1.65
N GLN A 3 72.08 4.23 -2.23
CA GLN A 3 71.71 4.37 -3.65
C GLN A 3 72.09 3.35 -4.76
N THR A 4 71.10 3.26 -5.65
CA THR A 4 71.12 3.27 -7.13
C THR A 4 71.38 1.97 -7.89
N SER A 5 70.35 1.50 -8.60
CA SER A 5 70.20 1.54 -10.08
C SER A 5 70.48 0.16 -10.68
N GLY A 6 69.82 -0.39 -11.69
CA GLY A 6 68.94 0.13 -12.71
C GLY A 6 69.30 -0.57 -14.04
N ILE A 7 68.29 -1.10 -14.74
CA ILE A 7 68.22 -1.35 -16.19
C ILE A 7 68.91 -2.62 -16.75
N LYS A 8 68.13 -3.56 -17.32
CA LYS A 8 68.06 -3.84 -18.78
C LYS A 8 67.16 -5.04 -19.13
N ASN A 9 66.08 -4.71 -19.86
CA ASN A 9 65.34 -5.61 -20.75
C ASN A 9 66.21 -6.06 -21.93
N ARG A 10 66.02 -7.29 -22.42
CA ARG A 10 65.94 -7.65 -23.85
C ARG A 10 65.59 -9.13 -24.07
N GLY A 11 64.63 -9.37 -24.97
CA GLY A 11 64.63 -10.50 -25.91
C GLY A 11 63.64 -11.63 -25.61
N GLY A 12 62.50 -11.61 -26.29
CA GLY A 12 61.55 -12.73 -26.34
C GLY A 12 61.82 -13.72 -27.47
N LEU A 13 61.11 -14.86 -27.46
CA LEU A 13 60.28 -15.36 -28.58
C LEU A 13 59.55 -16.66 -28.20
N PHE A 14 58.28 -16.71 -28.60
CA PHE A 14 57.28 -17.77 -28.73
C PHE A 14 57.70 -19.26 -28.82
N PHE A 15 56.87 -20.17 -28.27
CA PHE A 15 56.18 -21.26 -29.01
C PHE A 15 54.98 -21.84 -28.20
N LYS A 16 54.11 -22.56 -28.90
CA LYS A 16 52.64 -22.64 -28.75
C LYS A 16 52.19 -24.13 -28.66
N VAL A 17 51.20 -24.42 -27.78
CA VAL A 17 50.12 -25.48 -27.83
C VAL A 17 50.47 -27.00 -27.61
N PRO A 18 49.50 -27.94 -27.41
CA PRO A 18 48.89 -28.41 -26.12
C PRO A 18 48.75 -29.96 -25.96
N GLY A 19 48.11 -30.44 -24.87
CA GLY A 19 47.12 -31.53 -24.98
C GLY A 19 47.02 -32.60 -23.87
N PHE A 20 45.76 -32.92 -23.51
CA PHE A 20 45.18 -34.17 -22.93
C PHE A 20 45.36 -34.50 -21.42
N ARG A 21 44.29 -34.42 -20.58
CA ARG A 21 43.23 -35.45 -20.25
C ARG A 21 43.82 -36.65 -19.45
N ILE A 22 43.40 -37.07 -18.25
CA ILE A 22 42.06 -37.56 -17.79
C ILE A 22 42.15 -38.05 -16.30
N PHE A 23 41.09 -37.85 -15.52
CA PHE A 23 40.51 -38.63 -14.38
C PHE A 23 41.17 -38.84 -12.98
N PHE A 24 40.38 -38.45 -11.95
CA PHE A 24 39.96 -39.14 -10.70
C PHE A 24 40.94 -40.02 -9.92
N ILE A 25 41.07 -39.83 -8.58
CA ILE A 25 40.78 -40.79 -7.49
C ILE A 25 40.70 -40.04 -6.12
N LEU A 26 39.66 -40.34 -5.33
CA LEU A 26 39.45 -39.95 -3.91
C LEU A 26 40.57 -40.48 -2.96
N THR A 27 40.78 -39.83 -1.81
CA THR A 27 40.62 -40.41 -0.44
C THR A 27 41.46 -39.64 0.61
N ILE A 28 40.75 -38.89 1.46
CA ILE A 28 40.85 -38.75 2.93
C ILE A 28 42.20 -39.06 3.61
N LYS A 29 42.80 -38.01 4.21
CA LYS A 29 43.38 -37.99 5.57
C LYS A 29 43.55 -36.52 6.03
N THR A 30 42.58 -35.92 6.71
CA THR A 30 42.40 -35.91 8.18
C THR A 30 43.36 -34.95 8.91
N ILE A 31 42.78 -33.81 9.31
CA ILE A 31 42.92 -33.13 10.62
C ILE A 31 44.29 -32.50 10.93
N PHE A 32 44.38 -31.17 10.83
CA PHE A 32 44.88 -30.22 11.85
C PHE A 32 45.15 -28.85 11.20
N MET A 33 44.11 -28.08 10.85
CA MET A 33 44.23 -26.62 10.66
C MET A 33 42.86 -25.94 10.48
N THR A 34 42.00 -26.00 11.50
CA THR A 34 40.78 -25.17 11.58
C THR A 34 40.49 -24.80 13.04
N ARG A 35 41.44 -24.15 13.69
CA ARG A 35 41.21 -23.35 14.91
C ARG A 35 41.91 -22.01 14.72
N ASN A 36 41.33 -21.17 13.88
CA ASN A 36 41.54 -19.71 13.80
C ASN A 36 40.71 -19.07 12.65
N LEU A 37 39.56 -19.65 12.32
CA LEU A 37 38.62 -19.06 11.35
C LEU A 37 37.24 -18.77 11.98
N HIS A 38 37.09 -18.95 13.30
CA HIS A 38 35.82 -18.73 14.02
C HIS A 38 35.84 -17.47 14.88
N LEU A 39 36.94 -16.70 14.88
CA LEU A 39 37.03 -15.43 15.61
C LEU A 39 36.88 -14.19 14.72
N ILE A 40 36.78 -14.35 13.40
CA ILE A 40 36.60 -13.24 12.43
C ILE A 40 35.21 -13.27 11.79
N LEU A 41 34.45 -14.35 11.94
CA LEU A 41 33.05 -14.41 11.51
C LEU A 41 32.04 -13.88 12.56
N PHE A 42 32.50 -13.51 13.77
CA PHE A 42 31.65 -12.97 14.83
C PHE A 42 31.48 -11.45 14.77
N LEU A 43 32.12 -10.77 13.80
CA LEU A 43 32.06 -9.32 13.61
C LEU A 43 31.27 -8.89 12.36
N LEU A 44 30.54 -9.82 11.73
CA LEU A 44 29.73 -9.60 10.52
C LEU A 44 28.34 -10.23 10.64
N LEU A 45 27.74 -10.18 11.83
CA LEU A 45 26.27 -10.16 11.93
C LEU A 45 25.85 -8.71 11.74
N LEU A 46 25.80 -8.29 10.48
CA LEU A 46 24.93 -7.19 10.05
C LEU A 46 23.50 -7.67 10.28
N THR A 47 23.02 -7.45 11.50
CA THR A 47 21.59 -7.40 11.75
C THR A 47 21.05 -6.25 10.91
N SER A 48 20.26 -6.60 9.91
CA SER A 48 19.34 -5.68 9.25
C SER A 48 18.34 -5.23 10.33
N PHE A 49 18.71 -4.18 11.08
CA PHE A 49 17.84 -3.61 12.10
C PHE A 49 16.71 -2.87 11.38
N THR A 50 15.49 -3.37 11.50
CA THR A 50 14.28 -2.62 11.15
C THR A 50 14.17 -1.42 12.08
N GLN A 51 14.22 -0.23 11.50
CA GLN A 51 14.33 1.04 12.22
C GLN A 51 12.94 1.53 12.66
N ALA A 52 12.83 2.11 13.86
CA ALA A 52 11.71 3.00 14.24
C ALA A 52 11.87 4.42 13.65
N GLN A 53 12.79 4.62 12.70
CA GLN A 53 12.89 5.87 11.95
C GLN A 53 11.92 5.85 10.78
N PRO A 54 11.41 7.02 10.37
CA PRO A 54 10.96 7.17 9.00
C PRO A 54 12.13 6.84 8.07
N PHE A 55 12.09 5.68 7.44
CA PHE A 55 13.02 5.31 6.40
C PHE A 55 12.80 6.27 5.24
N PHE A 56 13.82 7.05 4.87
CA PHE A 56 13.75 7.90 3.68
C PHE A 56 14.13 7.04 2.48
N PRO A 57 13.18 6.61 1.64
CA PRO A 57 13.49 5.68 0.57
C PRO A 57 14.52 6.31 -0.37
N ASP A 58 15.47 5.50 -0.82
CA ASP A 58 16.46 5.96 -1.78
C ASP A 58 15.79 6.44 -3.08
N VAL A 59 16.52 7.29 -3.79
CA VAL A 59 16.11 7.75 -5.10
C VAL A 59 16.29 6.59 -6.08
N ASN A 60 15.19 5.90 -6.38
CA ASN A 60 15.14 4.75 -7.27
C ASN A 60 15.08 5.19 -8.75
N HIS A 61 14.82 4.24 -9.65
CA HIS A 61 14.74 4.47 -11.09
C HIS A 61 13.80 5.63 -11.48
N ILE A 62 12.67 5.75 -10.79
CA ILE A 62 11.57 6.65 -11.19
C ILE A 62 11.66 8.07 -10.59
N TYR A 63 12.49 8.26 -9.55
CA TYR A 63 12.69 9.56 -8.89
C TYR A 63 14.08 10.16 -9.10
N ARG A 64 14.90 9.56 -9.96
CA ARG A 64 16.26 10.02 -10.23
C ARG A 64 16.31 11.47 -10.74
N THR A 65 17.32 12.20 -10.29
CA THR A 65 17.49 13.64 -10.58
C THR A 65 18.71 13.92 -11.47
N ASP A 66 19.48 12.91 -11.87
CA ASP A 66 20.65 13.05 -12.72
C ASP A 66 20.31 13.16 -14.22
N VAL A 67 19.12 12.69 -14.63
CA VAL A 67 18.54 12.85 -15.98
C VAL A 67 17.14 13.46 -15.90
N ILE A 68 16.55 13.78 -17.05
CA ILE A 68 15.12 14.08 -17.17
C ILE A 68 14.45 12.87 -17.82
N PRO A 69 13.72 12.05 -17.06
CA PRO A 69 12.94 10.95 -17.61
C PRO A 69 11.84 11.42 -18.56
N ARG A 70 11.44 10.51 -19.45
CA ARG A 70 10.30 10.69 -20.36
C ARG A 70 9.18 9.74 -19.96
N VAL A 71 7.97 10.28 -19.85
CA VAL A 71 6.71 9.55 -19.64
C VAL A 71 5.89 9.65 -20.92
N ASP A 72 5.62 8.51 -21.56
CA ASP A 72 4.71 8.42 -22.70
C ASP A 72 3.40 7.75 -22.28
N ILE A 73 2.28 8.44 -22.54
CA ILE A 73 0.92 7.95 -22.35
C ILE A 73 0.28 7.72 -23.72
N THR A 74 -0.30 6.54 -23.92
CA THR A 74 -1.08 6.20 -25.10
C THR A 74 -2.53 5.97 -24.69
N ILE A 75 -3.44 6.80 -25.15
CA ILE A 75 -4.85 6.77 -24.76
C ILE A 75 -5.74 7.02 -25.99
N HIS A 76 -6.92 6.42 -26.02
CA HIS A 76 -7.88 6.66 -27.10
C HIS A 76 -8.25 8.16 -27.19
N PRO A 77 -8.27 8.77 -28.38
CA PRO A 77 -8.58 10.19 -28.54
C PRO A 77 -9.91 10.61 -27.89
N ASP A 78 -10.98 9.82 -28.07
CA ASP A 78 -12.29 10.12 -27.47
C ASP A 78 -12.25 10.14 -25.94
N SER A 79 -11.45 9.27 -25.31
CA SER A 79 -11.25 9.26 -23.86
C SER A 79 -10.51 10.50 -23.39
N LEU A 80 -9.47 10.91 -24.12
CA LEU A 80 -8.74 12.15 -23.83
C LEU A 80 -9.64 13.38 -23.98
N ASP A 81 -10.43 13.44 -25.07
CA ASP A 81 -11.39 14.52 -25.29
C ASP A 81 -12.45 14.55 -24.17
N TRP A 82 -12.94 13.40 -23.74
CA TRP A 82 -13.87 13.31 -22.62
C TRP A 82 -13.24 13.84 -21.32
N ILE A 83 -12.00 13.45 -21.01
CA ILE A 83 -11.28 13.93 -19.82
C ILE A 83 -11.21 15.47 -19.83
N TYR A 84 -10.93 16.07 -20.99
CA TYR A 84 -10.83 17.52 -21.15
C TYR A 84 -12.19 18.25 -21.10
N GLN A 85 -13.28 17.56 -21.41
CA GLN A 85 -14.64 18.08 -21.30
C GLN A 85 -15.24 17.90 -19.89
N ASN A 86 -14.71 16.97 -19.10
CA ASN A 86 -15.23 16.59 -17.78
C ASN A 86 -14.13 16.75 -16.71
N VAL A 87 -13.57 17.96 -16.63
CA VAL A 87 -12.34 18.23 -15.88
C VAL A 87 -12.41 17.91 -14.38
N ASP A 88 -13.61 17.97 -13.78
CA ASP A 88 -13.84 17.69 -12.36
C ASP A 88 -14.02 16.18 -12.06
N SER A 89 -14.04 15.32 -13.08
CA SER A 89 -14.22 13.89 -12.91
C SER A 89 -12.96 13.19 -12.38
N ASP A 90 -13.15 12.26 -11.46
CA ASP A 90 -12.12 11.30 -11.02
C ASP A 90 -12.16 9.97 -11.79
N HIS A 91 -12.96 9.86 -12.85
CA HIS A 91 -13.01 8.64 -13.66
C HIS A 91 -11.68 8.41 -14.39
N GLU A 92 -11.15 7.20 -14.25
CA GLU A 92 -9.88 6.78 -14.82
C GLU A 92 -10.11 5.99 -16.10
N PHE A 93 -9.43 6.40 -17.18
CA PHE A 93 -9.48 5.70 -18.45
C PHE A 93 -8.27 4.81 -18.62
N LYS A 94 -8.48 3.65 -19.25
CA LYS A 94 -7.39 2.74 -19.61
C LYS A 94 -6.45 3.42 -20.60
N ALA A 95 -5.16 3.43 -20.27
CA ALA A 95 -4.09 3.94 -21.12
C ALA A 95 -2.87 3.02 -21.06
N GLY A 96 -2.04 3.06 -22.10
CA GLY A 96 -0.70 2.49 -22.08
C GLY A 96 0.29 3.49 -21.49
N PHE A 97 1.22 3.01 -20.67
CA PHE A 97 2.25 3.80 -20.02
C PHE A 97 3.64 3.29 -20.41
N LYS A 98 4.55 4.21 -20.72
CA LYS A 98 5.97 3.90 -20.91
C LYS A 98 6.83 4.93 -20.22
N TYR A 99 7.76 4.45 -19.39
CA TYR A 99 8.75 5.25 -18.69
C TYR A 99 10.12 5.04 -19.31
N THR A 100 10.86 6.11 -19.57
CA THR A 100 12.21 6.01 -20.13
C THR A 100 13.17 6.90 -19.35
N ALA A 101 14.19 6.30 -18.73
CA ALA A 101 15.23 7.05 -18.05
C ALA A 101 16.60 6.36 -18.17
N ALA A 102 17.63 7.14 -18.47
CA ALA A 102 19.01 6.68 -18.62
C ALA A 102 19.18 5.40 -19.49
N GLY A 103 18.42 5.31 -20.57
CA GLY A 103 18.47 4.19 -21.53
C GLY A 103 17.68 2.94 -21.13
N LEU A 104 17.06 2.92 -19.94
CA LEU A 104 16.08 1.90 -19.57
C LEU A 104 14.69 2.33 -20.04
N VAL A 105 13.88 1.35 -20.43
CA VAL A 105 12.51 1.55 -20.92
C VAL A 105 11.61 0.53 -20.22
N ASP A 106 10.66 1.03 -19.46
CA ASP A 106 9.62 0.22 -18.82
C ASP A 106 8.27 0.47 -19.50
N VAL A 107 7.48 -0.58 -19.67
CA VAL A 107 6.16 -0.51 -20.30
C VAL A 107 5.13 -1.19 -19.41
N VAL A 108 4.03 -0.48 -19.14
CA VAL A 108 2.84 -1.01 -18.49
C VAL A 108 1.68 -0.84 -19.47
N ASN A 109 1.05 -1.94 -19.87
CA ASN A 109 0.06 -1.93 -20.94
C ASN A 109 -1.26 -1.29 -20.52
N GLU A 110 -1.61 -1.39 -19.23
CA GLU A 110 -2.88 -0.93 -18.70
C GLU A 110 -2.65 -0.15 -17.41
N VAL A 111 -2.90 1.15 -17.48
CA VAL A 111 -2.93 2.06 -16.32
C VAL A 111 -4.24 2.84 -16.33
N GLY A 112 -4.69 3.26 -15.15
CA GLY A 112 -5.67 4.31 -14.98
C GLY A 112 -5.06 5.67 -15.29
N PHE A 113 -5.69 6.44 -16.18
CA PHE A 113 -5.24 7.79 -16.54
C PHE A 113 -6.38 8.80 -16.40
N ARG A 114 -6.10 9.90 -15.70
CA ARG A 114 -7.05 11.00 -15.47
C ARG A 114 -6.36 12.31 -15.11
N LEU A 115 -7.16 13.37 -14.95
CA LEU A 115 -6.69 14.61 -14.33
C LEU A 115 -6.53 14.47 -12.82
N ARG A 116 -5.65 15.30 -12.26
CA ARG A 116 -5.49 15.48 -10.82
C ARG A 116 -5.59 16.94 -10.40
N GLY A 117 -5.79 17.14 -9.10
CA GLY A 117 -5.85 18.44 -8.47
C GLY A 117 -7.26 18.83 -8.09
N ASN A 118 -7.42 20.08 -7.64
CA ASN A 118 -8.72 20.70 -7.41
C ASN A 118 -8.86 21.87 -8.39
N THR A 119 -8.29 23.02 -8.04
CA THR A 119 -8.25 24.22 -8.90
C THR A 119 -7.44 24.00 -10.18
N SER A 120 -6.34 23.24 -10.11
CA SER A 120 -5.44 22.98 -11.25
C SER A 120 -6.05 22.13 -12.37
N ARG A 121 -7.22 21.53 -12.15
CA ARG A 121 -7.99 20.85 -13.21
C ARG A 121 -8.51 21.84 -14.25
N GLN A 122 -8.74 23.08 -13.85
CA GLN A 122 -9.23 24.14 -14.72
C GLN A 122 -8.10 24.81 -15.53
N SER A 123 -6.85 24.66 -15.10
CA SER A 123 -5.67 25.22 -15.79
C SER A 123 -5.51 24.65 -17.19
N ALA A 124 -5.12 25.47 -18.15
CA ALA A 124 -4.83 25.06 -19.52
C ALA A 124 -3.72 24.02 -19.55
N LYS A 125 -2.64 24.21 -18.77
CA LYS A 125 -1.64 23.17 -18.53
C LYS A 125 -2.13 22.22 -17.44
N LYS A 126 -2.79 21.14 -17.88
CA LYS A 126 -3.38 20.11 -17.04
C LYS A 126 -2.33 19.33 -16.24
N SER A 127 -2.67 18.91 -15.03
CA SER A 127 -1.93 17.91 -14.24
C SER A 127 -2.61 16.55 -14.32
N PHE A 128 -1.83 15.48 -14.33
CA PHE A 128 -2.34 14.11 -14.53
C PHE A 128 -2.02 13.20 -13.35
N LYS A 129 -2.87 12.20 -13.14
CA LYS A 129 -2.58 11.05 -12.30
C LYS A 129 -2.57 9.79 -13.16
N ILE A 130 -1.57 8.96 -12.90
CA ILE A 130 -1.46 7.60 -13.42
C ILE A 130 -1.63 6.66 -12.24
N SER A 131 -2.52 5.69 -12.38
CA SER A 131 -2.78 4.65 -11.40
C SER A 131 -2.42 3.30 -12.01
N PHE A 132 -1.55 2.55 -11.36
CA PHE A 132 -1.07 1.24 -11.80
C PHE A 132 -1.98 0.11 -11.32
N ASN A 133 -2.88 0.37 -10.37
CA ASN A 133 -3.74 -0.65 -9.78
C ASN A 133 -5.22 -0.60 -10.19
N THR A 134 -5.66 0.40 -10.96
CA THR A 134 -7.07 0.56 -11.37
C THR A 134 -7.59 -0.56 -12.24
N PHE A 135 -6.78 -1.00 -13.20
CA PHE A 135 -7.13 -2.06 -14.16
C PHE A 135 -6.28 -3.32 -13.97
N THR A 136 -5.40 -3.31 -12.98
CA THR A 136 -4.57 -4.45 -12.60
C THR A 136 -4.49 -4.42 -11.08
N PRO A 137 -5.46 -5.02 -10.37
CA PRO A 137 -5.46 -5.05 -8.92
C PRO A 137 -4.09 -5.47 -8.36
N GLY A 138 -3.65 -4.84 -7.26
CA GLY A 138 -2.29 -5.01 -6.72
C GLY A 138 -1.14 -4.47 -7.58
N GLY A 139 -1.43 -3.85 -8.75
CA GLY A 139 -0.44 -3.36 -9.68
C GLY A 139 0.44 -2.25 -9.10
N LYS A 140 1.74 -2.52 -8.99
CA LYS A 140 2.75 -1.57 -8.50
C LYS A 140 3.80 -1.28 -9.57
N PHE A 141 4.26 -0.03 -9.62
CA PHE A 141 5.39 0.39 -10.45
C PHE A 141 6.54 0.88 -9.57
N TYR A 142 7.57 0.06 -9.37
CA TYR A 142 8.69 0.37 -8.45
C TYR A 142 8.23 0.72 -7.01
N GLY A 143 7.21 0.02 -6.52
CA GLY A 143 6.68 0.16 -5.16
C GLY A 143 5.69 1.32 -4.97
N ILE A 144 5.20 1.94 -6.04
CA ILE A 144 4.09 2.90 -5.98
C ILE A 144 2.88 2.37 -6.76
N GLU A 145 1.68 2.64 -6.26
CA GLU A 145 0.45 2.39 -7.01
C GLU A 145 0.07 3.56 -7.91
N LYS A 146 0.44 4.78 -7.52
CA LYS A 146 0.00 6.01 -8.18
C LYS A 146 1.17 6.96 -8.40
N MET A 147 1.24 7.53 -9.60
CA MET A 147 2.20 8.55 -10.01
C MET A 147 1.46 9.85 -10.31
N ASN A 148 1.94 10.97 -9.76
CA ASN A 148 1.36 12.27 -10.03
C ASN A 148 2.26 13.12 -10.90
N LEU A 149 1.74 13.60 -12.03
CA LEU A 149 2.43 14.47 -12.95
C LEU A 149 1.86 15.89 -12.84
N ASN A 150 2.60 16.76 -12.16
CA ASN A 150 2.21 18.15 -11.93
C ASN A 150 2.68 19.06 -13.06
N GLY A 151 1.73 19.79 -13.64
CA GLY A 151 2.00 20.77 -14.70
C GLY A 151 2.62 22.07 -14.18
N GLU A 152 2.59 22.29 -12.85
CA GLU A 152 3.19 23.44 -12.17
C GLU A 152 2.72 24.80 -12.76
N HIS A 153 1.42 24.91 -13.07
CA HIS A 153 0.85 26.05 -13.81
C HIS A 153 1.00 27.42 -13.12
N ASN A 154 1.21 27.45 -11.80
CA ASN A 154 1.47 28.68 -11.03
C ASN A 154 2.97 28.98 -10.87
N ASP A 155 3.85 28.11 -11.37
CA ASP A 155 5.29 28.24 -11.24
C ASP A 155 5.96 28.42 -12.63
N PRO A 156 6.31 29.66 -13.03
CA PRO A 156 6.99 29.88 -14.29
C PRO A 156 8.40 29.29 -14.34
N SER A 157 8.98 28.90 -13.20
CA SER A 157 10.31 28.28 -13.11
C SER A 157 10.28 26.75 -13.12
N VAL A 158 9.10 26.15 -12.91
CA VAL A 158 8.86 24.69 -12.86
C VAL A 158 9.84 23.97 -11.92
N ILE A 159 10.25 24.59 -10.81
CA ILE A 159 11.25 24.01 -9.87
C ILE A 159 10.88 24.24 -8.40
N ARG A 160 9.94 25.15 -8.08
CA ARG A 160 9.62 25.53 -6.69
C ARG A 160 9.30 24.32 -5.84
N SER A 161 8.36 23.48 -6.28
CA SER A 161 7.95 22.30 -5.53
C SER A 161 9.10 21.30 -5.34
N LEU A 162 9.94 21.07 -6.36
CA LEU A 162 11.14 20.22 -6.25
C LEU A 162 12.10 20.73 -5.18
N LEU A 163 12.36 22.04 -5.13
CA LEU A 163 13.23 22.64 -4.12
C LEU A 163 12.68 22.42 -2.71
N VAL A 164 11.37 22.59 -2.51
CA VAL A 164 10.73 22.37 -1.21
C VAL A 164 10.86 20.90 -0.78
N TRP A 165 10.60 19.93 -1.67
CA TRP A 165 10.76 18.51 -1.36
C TRP A 165 12.19 18.13 -1.00
N ASN A 166 13.19 18.71 -1.68
CA ASN A 166 14.60 18.50 -1.35
C ASN A 166 14.94 19.04 0.04
N LEU A 167 14.46 20.24 0.39
CA LEU A 167 14.67 20.83 1.72
C LEU A 167 13.99 20.01 2.82
N PHE A 168 12.77 19.51 2.59
CA PHE A 168 12.13 18.60 3.54
C PHE A 168 12.96 17.34 3.76
N ARG A 169 13.47 16.70 2.70
CA ARG A 169 14.34 15.52 2.83
C ARG A 169 15.64 15.84 3.59
N GLN A 170 16.30 16.96 3.30
CA GLN A 170 17.52 17.40 3.98
C GLN A 170 17.27 17.70 5.48
N MET A 171 16.13 18.33 5.79
CA MET A 171 15.66 18.58 7.15
C MET A 171 14.99 17.37 7.79
N ARG A 172 15.09 16.16 7.20
CA ARG A 172 14.49 14.93 7.75
C ARG A 172 12.99 15.08 8.10
N VAL A 173 12.27 15.83 7.27
CA VAL A 173 10.80 15.89 7.27
C VAL A 173 10.32 14.87 6.24
N VAL A 174 9.47 13.95 6.69
CA VAL A 174 8.93 12.88 5.85
C VAL A 174 8.03 13.49 4.77
N GLY A 175 8.38 13.28 3.51
CA GLY A 175 7.68 13.88 2.38
C GLY A 175 7.81 13.08 1.10
N SER A 176 7.18 13.59 0.04
CA SER A 176 7.19 12.98 -1.30
C SER A 176 8.56 13.08 -1.96
N ARG A 177 8.98 11.99 -2.61
CA ARG A 177 10.07 12.07 -3.60
C ARG A 177 9.55 12.81 -4.84
N SER A 178 10.43 13.53 -5.52
CA SER A 178 10.08 14.21 -6.76
C SER A 178 11.24 14.38 -7.72
N ASN A 179 10.93 14.45 -9.01
CA ASN A 179 11.87 14.80 -10.08
C ASN A 179 11.13 15.43 -11.28
N HIS A 180 11.89 16.09 -12.15
CA HIS A 180 11.38 16.57 -13.43
C HIS A 180 11.18 15.43 -14.42
N VAL A 181 10.10 15.48 -15.19
CA VAL A 181 9.85 14.55 -16.31
C VAL A 181 9.30 15.28 -17.52
N GLU A 182 9.60 14.76 -18.71
CA GLU A 182 8.95 15.16 -19.96
C GLU A 182 7.71 14.30 -20.18
N VAL A 183 6.55 14.92 -20.38
CA VAL A 183 5.29 14.20 -20.60
C VAL A 183 4.91 14.24 -22.06
N TYR A 184 4.58 13.07 -22.61
CA TYR A 184 4.03 12.91 -23.95
C TYR A 184 2.70 12.17 -23.87
N ILE A 185 1.67 12.67 -24.56
CA ILE A 185 0.38 11.96 -24.71
C ILE A 185 0.12 11.79 -26.20
N ASN A 186 -0.09 10.55 -26.63
CA ASN A 186 -0.27 10.18 -28.04
C ASN A 186 0.86 10.73 -28.93
N ASN A 187 2.10 10.60 -28.46
CA ASN A 187 3.35 11.09 -29.07
C ASN A 187 3.49 12.63 -29.19
N ASN A 188 2.52 13.40 -28.69
CA ASN A 188 2.64 14.86 -28.63
C ASN A 188 3.33 15.27 -27.33
N TYR A 189 4.25 16.24 -27.38
CA TYR A 189 4.89 16.77 -26.18
C TYR A 189 3.93 17.69 -25.42
N TYR A 190 3.64 17.35 -24.16
CA TYR A 190 2.77 18.13 -23.28
C TYR A 190 3.53 19.10 -22.38
N GLY A 191 4.85 18.99 -22.33
CA GLY A 191 5.70 19.91 -21.60
C GLY A 191 6.54 19.25 -20.52
N LEU A 192 7.17 20.12 -19.73
CA LEU A 192 7.96 19.74 -18.56
C LEU A 192 7.05 19.70 -17.33
N TYR A 193 7.11 18.60 -16.60
CA TYR A 193 6.29 18.34 -15.41
C TYR A 193 7.19 17.98 -14.22
N ILE A 194 6.63 18.04 -13.02
CA ILE A 194 7.23 17.41 -11.84
C ILE A 194 6.44 16.14 -11.51
N ASN A 195 7.13 15.01 -11.51
CA ASN A 195 6.63 13.77 -10.94
C ASN A 195 6.73 13.87 -9.41
N VAL A 196 5.61 13.74 -8.72
CA VAL A 196 5.51 13.78 -7.25
C VAL A 196 4.90 12.47 -6.76
N GLU A 197 5.61 11.81 -5.86
CA GLU A 197 5.15 10.58 -5.21
C GLU A 197 3.76 10.76 -4.57
N HIS A 198 2.90 9.76 -4.71
CA HIS A 198 1.60 9.79 -4.04
C HIS A 198 1.75 9.44 -2.56
N ILE A 199 0.89 10.02 -1.71
CA ILE A 199 0.83 9.71 -0.29
C ILE A 199 -0.41 8.83 -0.09
N ASP A 200 -0.17 7.56 0.22
CA ASP A 200 -1.12 6.48 0.41
C ASP A 200 -0.53 5.45 1.41
N GLU A 201 -1.13 4.27 1.53
CA GLU A 201 -0.66 3.16 2.36
C GLU A 201 0.76 2.71 2.02
N GLU A 202 1.12 2.63 0.73
CA GLU A 202 2.48 2.26 0.31
C GLU A 202 3.51 3.33 0.73
N PHE A 203 3.11 4.61 0.70
CA PHE A 203 3.95 5.71 1.19
C PHE A 203 4.26 5.53 2.68
N VAL A 204 3.26 5.31 3.53
CA VAL A 204 3.49 5.18 4.98
C VAL A 204 4.17 3.86 5.31
N GLN A 205 3.83 2.76 4.64
CA GLN A 205 4.48 1.46 4.81
C GLN A 205 5.99 1.56 4.53
N SER A 206 6.38 2.18 3.41
CA SER A 206 7.79 2.29 3.03
C SER A 206 8.63 3.18 3.95
N ARG A 207 7.99 4.05 4.74
CA ARG A 207 8.67 5.01 5.63
C ARG A 207 8.60 4.57 7.09
N PHE A 208 7.46 4.14 7.57
CA PHE A 208 7.25 3.82 8.98
C PHE A 208 7.25 2.32 9.27
N ALA A 209 7.46 1.49 8.24
CA ALA A 209 7.35 0.02 8.30
C ALA A 209 5.97 -0.48 8.75
N ASN A 210 4.96 0.41 8.73
CA ASN A 210 3.57 0.12 9.02
C ASN A 210 2.63 1.07 8.28
N ASP A 211 1.45 0.58 7.95
CA ASP A 211 0.34 1.30 7.33
C ASP A 211 -1.00 1.09 8.08
N TYR A 212 -0.98 0.43 9.24
CA TYR A 212 -2.17 0.14 10.07
C TYR A 212 -2.77 1.39 10.72
N GLY A 213 -1.99 2.46 10.81
CA GLY A 213 -2.42 3.75 11.31
C GLY A 213 -3.43 4.44 10.42
N ASN A 214 -4.30 5.27 10.99
CA ASN A 214 -5.14 6.16 10.20
C ASN A 214 -4.27 7.23 9.52
N LEU A 215 -4.38 7.32 8.20
CA LEU A 215 -3.80 8.35 7.36
C LEU A 215 -4.93 9.33 6.97
N TYR A 216 -4.82 10.58 7.38
CA TYR A 216 -5.77 11.62 7.05
C TYR A 216 -5.17 12.58 6.04
N LYS A 217 -5.82 12.75 4.91
CA LYS A 217 -5.58 13.90 4.03
C LYS A 217 -6.33 15.11 4.59
N CYS A 218 -5.61 16.19 4.80
CA CYS A 218 -6.14 17.41 5.41
C CYS A 218 -6.11 18.55 4.39
N THR A 219 -7.29 18.96 3.95
CA THR A 219 -7.48 20.07 3.00
C THR A 219 -8.23 21.21 3.65
N HIS A 220 -8.17 22.40 3.05
CA HIS A 220 -8.89 23.58 3.53
C HIS A 220 -10.36 23.25 3.85
N PRO A 221 -10.88 23.60 5.05
CA PRO A 221 -10.27 24.44 6.10
C PRO A 221 -9.67 23.70 7.32
N ALA A 222 -9.04 22.53 7.16
CA ALA A 222 -8.46 21.74 8.24
C ALA A 222 -7.40 22.49 9.08
N ASP A 223 -7.75 22.87 10.31
CA ASP A 223 -6.95 23.75 11.19
C ASP A 223 -6.51 23.12 12.52
N LEU A 224 -6.95 21.89 12.79
CA LEU A 224 -6.79 21.15 14.04
C LEU A 224 -7.53 21.75 15.23
N SER A 225 -8.62 22.47 14.98
CA SER A 225 -9.59 22.84 16.01
C SER A 225 -10.31 21.62 16.57
N TYR A 226 -10.64 21.65 17.86
CA TYR A 226 -11.46 20.61 18.49
C TYR A 226 -12.94 20.85 18.20
N LEU A 227 -13.59 19.92 17.50
CA LEU A 227 -14.98 20.05 17.03
C LEU A 227 -15.97 19.20 17.85
N GLY A 228 -15.53 18.64 18.98
CA GLY A 228 -16.29 17.67 19.77
C GLY A 228 -16.00 16.23 19.34
N THR A 229 -16.92 15.31 19.62
CA THR A 229 -16.73 13.87 19.36
C THR A 229 -17.43 13.38 18.09
N ASN A 230 -18.12 14.25 17.36
CA ASN A 230 -18.83 13.88 16.12
C ASN A 230 -17.86 13.86 14.93
N LYS A 231 -17.52 12.66 14.42
CA LYS A 231 -16.63 12.50 13.25
C LYS A 231 -17.09 13.24 12.00
N GLN A 232 -18.40 13.46 11.82
CA GLN A 232 -18.90 14.16 10.64
C GLN A 232 -18.45 15.63 10.61
N GLU A 233 -18.25 16.27 11.77
CA GLU A 233 -17.74 17.65 11.82
C GLU A 233 -16.32 17.73 11.28
N TYR A 234 -15.48 16.73 11.55
CA TYR A 234 -14.13 16.64 11.01
C TYR A 234 -14.15 16.42 9.50
N LYS A 235 -15.00 15.52 8.99
CA LYS A 235 -15.18 15.36 7.53
C LYS A 235 -15.60 16.66 6.85
N ASN A 236 -16.53 17.39 7.47
CA ASN A 236 -16.98 18.70 6.99
C ASN A 236 -15.88 19.78 7.06
N GLN A 237 -14.91 19.63 7.98
CA GLN A 237 -13.76 20.52 8.15
C GLN A 237 -12.56 20.13 7.25
N GLY A 238 -12.73 19.19 6.31
CA GLY A 238 -11.69 18.86 5.33
C GLY A 238 -10.70 17.78 5.75
N TYR A 239 -11.08 16.93 6.72
CA TYR A 239 -10.34 15.71 7.06
C TYR A 239 -10.91 14.50 6.32
N GLU A 240 -10.11 13.91 5.44
CA GLU A 240 -10.47 12.76 4.62
C GLU A 240 -9.58 11.57 5.01
N LEU A 241 -10.19 10.50 5.54
CA LEU A 241 -9.49 9.28 5.90
C LEU A 241 -9.06 8.53 4.61
N LYS A 242 -7.82 8.02 4.58
CA LYS A 242 -7.17 7.40 3.41
C LYS A 242 -6.65 5.99 3.64
N THR A 243 -6.64 5.54 4.88
CA THR A 243 -6.41 4.14 5.28
C THR A 243 -7.49 3.78 6.28
N ASN A 244 -7.82 2.50 6.42
CA ASN A 244 -8.90 2.04 7.30
C ASN A 244 -10.26 2.71 6.98
N GLU A 245 -10.54 3.02 5.71
CA GLU A 245 -11.75 3.74 5.30
C GLU A 245 -13.04 3.01 5.70
N GLU A 246 -13.01 1.68 5.78
CA GLU A 246 -14.15 0.87 6.19
C GLU A 246 -14.44 0.96 7.70
N SER A 247 -13.42 1.10 8.54
CA SER A 247 -13.62 1.27 9.99
C SER A 247 -14.18 2.66 10.30
N ASP A 248 -13.80 3.66 9.51
CA ASP A 248 -14.26 5.04 9.60
C ASP A 248 -14.16 5.60 11.03
N ASP A 249 -13.09 5.25 11.75
CA ASP A 249 -12.82 5.69 13.12
C ASP A 249 -11.93 6.94 13.14
N PHE A 250 -12.45 8.01 13.73
CA PHE A 250 -11.77 9.31 13.89
C PHE A 250 -11.32 9.57 15.35
N SER A 251 -11.43 8.58 16.23
CA SER A 251 -11.18 8.72 17.67
C SER A 251 -9.78 9.26 17.99
N ASP A 252 -8.78 8.86 17.22
CA ASP A 252 -7.39 9.30 17.36
C ASP A 252 -7.21 10.79 16.99
N LEU A 253 -7.77 11.24 15.86
CA LEU A 253 -7.75 12.64 15.43
C LEU A 253 -8.54 13.53 16.40
N ILE A 254 -9.69 13.04 16.88
CA ILE A 254 -10.48 13.71 17.92
C ILE A 254 -9.64 13.89 19.19
N ASN A 255 -8.90 12.87 19.62
CA ASN A 255 -8.03 12.96 20.78
C ASN A 255 -6.87 13.95 20.55
N LEU A 256 -6.21 13.90 19.39
CA LEU A 256 -5.15 14.84 19.04
C LEU A 256 -5.65 16.28 19.08
N THR A 257 -6.74 16.59 18.39
CA THR A 257 -7.31 17.94 18.37
C THR A 257 -7.77 18.40 19.74
N ARG A 258 -8.35 17.51 20.55
CA ARG A 258 -8.71 17.82 21.95
C ARG A 258 -7.48 18.22 22.77
N VAL A 259 -6.41 17.43 22.76
CA VAL A 259 -5.15 17.75 23.46
C VAL A 259 -4.55 19.06 22.93
N ILE A 260 -4.53 19.24 21.61
CA ILE A 260 -4.07 20.47 20.97
C ILE A 260 -4.89 21.68 21.38
N ASN A 261 -6.17 21.59 21.75
CA ASN A 261 -6.98 22.77 22.06
C ASN A 261 -7.15 22.98 23.56
N GLU A 262 -7.32 21.92 24.35
CA GLU A 262 -7.68 22.00 25.77
C GLU A 262 -6.46 22.08 26.72
N THR A 263 -5.28 21.59 26.32
CA THR A 263 -4.08 21.65 27.18
C THR A 263 -3.50 23.06 27.23
N ASN A 264 -3.22 23.61 28.41
CA ASN A 264 -2.58 24.93 28.49
C ASN A 264 -1.13 24.89 27.96
N ALA A 265 -0.56 26.04 27.61
CA ALA A 265 0.75 26.10 26.95
C ALA A 265 1.94 25.63 27.84
N ALA A 266 1.82 25.70 29.16
CA ALA A 266 2.88 25.29 30.08
C ALA A 266 2.98 23.77 30.17
N ASP A 267 1.83 23.10 30.21
CA ASP A 267 1.73 21.65 30.30
C ASP A 267 1.73 20.99 28.92
N PHE A 268 1.66 21.77 27.83
CA PHE A 268 1.53 21.28 26.47
C PHE A 268 2.51 20.15 26.11
N PRO A 269 3.83 20.24 26.43
CA PRO A 269 4.77 19.16 26.14
C PRO A 269 4.40 17.80 26.75
N GLU A 270 3.94 17.80 28.00
CA GLU A 270 3.58 16.56 28.72
C GLU A 270 2.47 15.79 28.02
N PHE A 271 1.51 16.50 27.43
CA PHE A 271 0.34 15.87 26.80
C PHE A 271 0.49 15.65 25.30
N VAL A 272 1.25 16.48 24.59
CA VAL A 272 1.35 16.41 23.12
C VAL A 272 2.46 15.48 22.65
N GLU A 273 3.62 15.44 23.32
CA GLU A 273 4.77 14.63 22.88
C GLU A 273 4.51 13.11 22.88
N PRO A 274 3.68 12.55 23.78
CA PRO A 274 3.31 11.14 23.71
C PRO A 274 2.47 10.77 22.48
N ILE A 275 1.76 11.73 21.87
CA ILE A 275 0.79 11.45 20.80
C ILE A 275 1.08 12.17 19.48
N PHE A 276 2.13 13.00 19.41
CA PHE A 276 2.46 13.77 18.21
C PHE A 276 3.97 14.01 18.13
N ASN A 277 4.54 13.83 16.93
CA ASN A 277 5.95 14.10 16.67
C ASN A 277 6.21 15.61 16.54
N VAL A 278 6.36 16.30 17.68
CA VAL A 278 6.59 17.75 17.72
C VAL A 278 7.88 18.15 17.00
N ASN A 279 8.97 17.38 17.16
CA ASN A 279 10.25 17.72 16.53
C ASN A 279 10.18 17.63 15.00
N GLY A 280 9.49 16.61 14.46
CA GLY A 280 9.18 16.52 13.03
C GLY A 280 8.39 17.73 12.53
N PHE A 281 7.39 18.16 13.30
CA PHE A 281 6.60 19.36 12.98
C PHE A 281 7.41 20.66 13.06
N LEU A 282 8.33 20.80 14.02
CA LEU A 282 9.20 21.97 14.13
C LEU A 282 10.16 22.10 12.93
N ARG A 283 10.69 20.97 12.42
CA ARG A 283 11.48 20.94 11.18
C ARG A 283 10.63 21.26 9.96
N TYR A 284 9.39 20.78 9.93
CA TYR A 284 8.42 21.18 8.91
C TYR A 284 8.17 22.71 8.93
N LEU A 285 7.92 23.30 10.11
CA LEU A 285 7.72 24.74 10.25
C LEU A 285 8.93 25.54 9.79
N ALA A 286 10.15 25.08 10.06
CA ALA A 286 11.36 25.74 9.57
C ALA A 286 11.35 25.86 8.04
N VAL A 287 10.98 24.79 7.32
CA VAL A 287 10.88 24.78 5.86
C VAL A 287 9.66 25.58 5.37
N GLU A 288 8.48 25.44 5.98
CA GLU A 288 7.27 26.22 5.63
C GLU A 288 7.54 27.73 5.70
N ILE A 289 8.13 28.18 6.82
CA ILE A 289 8.43 29.58 7.10
C ILE A 289 9.55 30.10 6.21
N PHE A 290 10.57 29.29 5.91
CA PHE A 290 11.62 29.66 4.97
C PHE A 290 11.08 29.80 3.54
N THR A 291 10.34 28.81 3.06
CA THR A 291 9.82 28.77 1.68
C THR A 291 8.71 29.78 1.46
N GLY A 292 8.06 30.26 2.52
CA GLY A 292 6.93 31.17 2.41
C GLY A 292 5.66 30.46 1.97
N HIS A 293 5.48 29.22 2.40
CA HIS A 293 4.34 28.40 1.99
C HIS A 293 3.06 28.87 2.69
N TRP A 294 2.37 29.86 2.11
CA TRP A 294 1.18 30.46 2.70
C TRP A 294 -0.07 29.57 2.59
N ASP A 295 -0.11 28.67 1.62
CA ASP A 295 -1.22 27.73 1.42
C ASP A 295 -1.14 26.51 2.36
N ALA A 296 -0.22 26.54 3.33
CA ALA A 296 -0.03 25.46 4.29
C ALA A 296 -0.88 25.66 5.56
N ILE A 297 -0.70 24.75 6.53
CA ILE A 297 -1.47 24.72 7.78
C ILE A 297 -1.43 26.04 8.56
N SER A 298 -0.28 26.72 8.63
CA SER A 298 -0.13 27.87 9.53
C SER A 298 -0.94 29.10 9.10
N ILE A 299 -1.22 29.27 7.80
CA ILE A 299 -1.92 30.46 7.28
C ILE A 299 -3.26 30.09 6.66
N ASN A 300 -3.29 29.17 5.68
CA ASN A 300 -4.52 28.84 4.95
C ASN A 300 -5.29 27.62 5.48
N ARG A 301 -4.71 26.89 6.45
CA ARG A 301 -5.31 25.68 7.07
C ARG A 301 -5.50 24.57 6.05
N ASN A 302 -4.45 24.28 5.28
CA ASN A 302 -4.52 23.42 4.10
C ASN A 302 -3.20 22.65 3.89
N ASN A 303 -3.22 21.71 2.95
CA ASN A 303 -2.05 21.05 2.36
C ASN A 303 -1.15 20.24 3.31
N PHE A 304 -1.73 19.29 4.05
CA PHE A 304 -0.97 18.31 4.83
C PHE A 304 -1.68 16.96 4.97
N TYR A 305 -0.94 15.95 5.41
CA TYR A 305 -1.50 14.71 5.92
C TYR A 305 -1.09 14.52 7.38
N LEU A 306 -1.87 13.71 8.10
CA LEU A 306 -1.56 13.20 9.42
C LEU A 306 -1.59 11.68 9.38
N PHE A 307 -0.52 11.03 9.84
CA PHE A 307 -0.48 9.57 9.96
C PHE A 307 -0.34 9.18 11.44
N ASN A 308 -1.28 8.41 11.97
CA ASN A 308 -1.18 7.86 13.33
C ASN A 308 -0.25 6.64 13.35
N ASN A 309 1.04 6.84 13.56
CA ASN A 309 2.03 5.77 13.55
C ASN A 309 1.86 4.86 14.78
N LYS A 310 1.33 3.66 14.57
CA LYS A 310 1.01 2.72 15.66
C LYS A 310 2.26 2.18 16.38
N PHE A 311 3.42 2.18 15.72
CA PHE A 311 4.67 1.77 16.38
C PHE A 311 5.19 2.82 17.37
N THR A 312 4.98 4.11 17.10
CA THR A 312 5.43 5.16 18.03
C THR A 312 4.32 5.65 18.96
N GLY A 313 3.06 5.33 18.64
CA GLY A 313 1.87 5.92 19.27
C GLY A 313 1.66 7.40 18.93
N LYS A 314 2.43 7.94 17.98
CA LYS A 314 2.47 9.38 17.66
C LYS A 314 1.90 9.64 16.27
N PHE A 315 1.20 10.76 16.14
CA PHE A 315 0.88 11.35 14.85
C PHE A 315 2.13 11.94 14.20
N GLU A 316 2.34 11.60 12.93
CA GLU A 316 3.37 12.12 12.05
C GLU A 316 2.75 13.16 11.10
N PHE A 317 3.35 14.34 11.03
CA PHE A 317 2.92 15.40 10.11
C PHE A 317 3.63 15.26 8.77
N LEU A 318 2.86 15.19 7.69
CA LEU A 318 3.40 15.03 6.33
C LEU A 318 3.00 16.23 5.46
N PRO A 319 3.96 16.94 4.82
CA PRO A 319 3.64 18.03 3.93
C PRO A 319 2.96 17.54 2.65
N TYR A 320 2.13 18.38 2.06
CA TYR A 320 1.49 18.16 0.77
C TYR A 320 1.46 19.47 -0.03
N ASP A 321 1.27 19.35 -1.35
CA ASP A 321 1.05 20.45 -2.30
C ASP A 321 1.85 21.75 -2.04
N VAL A 322 3.11 21.76 -2.49
CA VAL A 322 4.15 22.73 -2.09
C VAL A 322 4.55 23.71 -3.21
N ASP A 323 3.66 23.92 -4.18
CA ASP A 323 3.89 24.76 -5.36
C ASP A 323 3.86 26.27 -5.03
N ASN A 324 2.97 26.69 -4.13
CA ASN A 324 2.78 28.08 -3.70
C ASN A 324 3.86 28.57 -2.72
N THR A 325 5.11 28.60 -3.19
CA THR A 325 6.31 28.92 -2.41
C THR A 325 7.27 29.88 -3.14
N PHE A 326 8.32 30.32 -2.44
CA PHE A 326 9.41 31.14 -2.98
C PHE A 326 8.93 32.37 -3.76
N GLY A 327 8.03 33.15 -3.14
CA GLY A 327 7.52 34.42 -3.68
C GLY A 327 6.25 34.32 -4.52
N VAL A 328 5.68 33.12 -4.66
CA VAL A 328 4.29 32.91 -5.13
C VAL A 328 3.35 33.18 -3.96
N ASP A 329 2.54 34.22 -4.06
CA ASP A 329 1.69 34.75 -2.99
C ASP A 329 0.42 35.37 -3.58
N PHE A 330 -0.72 34.72 -3.38
CA PHE A 330 -1.99 35.20 -3.92
C PHE A 330 -2.75 36.14 -2.97
N MET A 331 -2.38 36.21 -1.69
CA MET A 331 -3.27 36.82 -0.69
C MET A 331 -2.61 37.44 0.55
N VAL A 332 -1.39 37.07 0.92
CA VAL A 332 -0.81 37.47 2.22
C VAL A 332 -0.05 38.79 2.11
N GLY A 333 0.84 38.89 1.14
CA GLY A 333 1.80 39.98 0.98
C GLY A 333 2.96 39.90 1.97
N GLY A 334 4.17 40.21 1.49
CA GLY A 334 5.34 40.42 2.35
C GLY A 334 5.94 39.15 2.97
N LEU A 335 5.65 37.96 2.44
CA LEU A 335 6.17 36.68 2.95
C LEU A 335 7.70 36.63 3.07
N ALA A 336 8.42 37.29 2.16
CA ALA A 336 9.88 37.35 2.17
C ALA A 336 10.48 37.97 3.45
N THR A 337 9.77 38.89 4.11
CA THR A 337 10.25 39.61 5.31
C THR A 337 9.37 39.39 6.55
N ARG A 338 8.28 38.62 6.42
CA ARG A 338 7.35 38.31 7.52
C ARG A 338 8.07 37.69 8.72
N ASN A 339 7.59 38.03 9.92
CA ASN A 339 8.23 37.63 11.17
C ASN A 339 8.18 36.10 11.38
N ILE A 340 9.33 35.47 11.69
CA ILE A 340 9.44 34.02 11.87
C ILE A 340 8.78 33.49 13.14
N TYR A 341 8.59 34.34 14.15
CA TYR A 341 7.93 34.02 15.42
C TYR A 341 6.47 34.51 15.48
N ASN A 342 5.96 35.10 14.39
CA ASN A 342 4.56 35.53 14.25
C ASN A 342 4.10 35.27 12.81
N TRP A 343 4.22 34.00 12.40
CA TRP A 343 4.02 33.57 11.03
C TRP A 343 2.55 33.27 10.70
N TRP A 344 1.83 32.63 11.61
CA TRP A 344 0.50 32.05 11.38
C TRP A 344 -0.63 33.09 11.26
N ALA A 345 -1.78 32.66 10.77
CA ALA A 345 -3.02 33.43 10.75
C ALA A 345 -3.82 33.25 12.07
N GLU A 346 -4.94 33.94 12.22
CA GLU A 346 -5.88 33.63 13.32
C GLU A 346 -6.41 32.19 13.17
N ASN A 347 -6.68 31.54 14.30
CA ASN A 347 -7.14 30.13 14.38
C ASN A 347 -6.13 29.11 13.83
N SER A 348 -4.89 29.12 14.36
CA SER A 348 -3.90 28.05 14.15
C SER A 348 -3.49 27.41 15.49
N PRO A 349 -4.35 26.56 16.10
CA PRO A 349 -4.17 25.99 17.45
C PRO A 349 -2.78 25.37 17.67
N LEU A 350 -2.34 24.48 16.78
CA LEU A 350 -1.06 23.78 16.93
C LEU A 350 0.12 24.75 16.83
N THR A 351 0.22 25.51 15.73
CA THR A 351 1.33 26.44 15.49
C THR A 351 1.42 27.50 16.59
N SER A 352 0.29 28.06 17.03
CA SER A 352 0.28 29.08 18.08
C SER A 352 0.74 28.53 19.44
N LYS A 353 0.33 27.30 19.82
CA LYS A 353 0.81 26.66 21.06
C LYS A 353 2.29 26.32 21.02
N VAL A 354 2.77 25.84 19.87
CA VAL A 354 4.19 25.54 19.67
C VAL A 354 5.05 26.78 19.90
N PHE A 355 4.69 27.93 19.32
CA PHE A 355 5.46 29.18 19.50
C PHE A 355 5.25 29.86 20.85
N ALA A 356 4.14 29.58 21.54
CA ALA A 356 3.92 30.05 22.91
C ALA A 356 4.81 29.33 23.94
N ASN A 357 5.27 28.12 23.64
CA ASN A 357 6.17 27.36 24.50
C ASN A 357 7.64 27.74 24.23
N PRO A 358 8.42 28.16 25.25
CA PRO A 358 9.79 28.62 25.04
C PRO A 358 10.74 27.50 24.57
N VAL A 359 10.57 26.26 25.04
CA VAL A 359 11.43 25.12 24.64
C VAL A 359 11.27 24.84 23.15
N TYR A 360 10.03 24.81 22.67
CA TYR A 360 9.75 24.59 21.25
C TYR A 360 10.16 25.76 20.38
N ARG A 361 10.02 26.99 20.86
CA ARG A 361 10.51 28.18 20.16
C ARG A 361 12.03 28.17 20.01
N ASP A 362 12.77 27.73 21.03
CA ASP A 362 14.23 27.61 20.97
C ASP A 362 14.65 26.48 20.02
N ARG A 363 13.99 25.31 20.08
CA ARG A 363 14.19 24.21 19.11
C ARG A 363 13.87 24.61 17.66
N PHE A 364 12.78 25.36 17.43
CA PHE A 364 12.49 25.94 16.13
C PHE A 364 13.63 26.85 15.64
N SER A 365 14.15 27.70 16.53
CA SER A 365 15.25 28.63 16.21
C SER A 365 16.52 27.88 15.82
N PHE A 366 16.81 26.77 16.52
CA PHE A 366 17.87 25.83 16.14
C PHE A 366 17.65 25.25 14.73
N PHE A 367 16.47 24.69 14.44
CA PHE A 367 16.21 24.07 13.14
C PHE A 367 16.18 25.07 11.97
N ILE A 368 15.60 26.26 12.14
CA ILE A 368 15.59 27.26 11.06
C ILE A 368 16.99 27.84 10.84
N ASN A 369 17.81 27.95 11.88
CA ASN A 369 19.22 28.30 11.73
C ASN A 369 19.97 27.23 10.94
N GLN A 370 19.82 25.95 11.32
CA GLN A 370 20.39 24.82 10.59
C GLN A 370 20.02 24.87 9.11
N LEU A 371 18.73 25.05 8.80
CA LEU A 371 18.24 25.16 7.43
C LEU A 371 19.00 26.23 6.62
N ILE A 372 19.12 27.44 7.15
CA ILE A 372 19.73 28.57 6.40
C ILE A 372 21.26 28.58 6.41
N THR A 373 21.92 27.78 7.25
CA THR A 373 23.39 27.70 7.30
C THR A 373 23.94 26.44 6.63
N GLU A 374 23.20 25.33 6.63
CA GLU A 374 23.69 24.03 6.15
C GLU A 374 23.08 23.61 4.81
N PHE A 375 21.83 23.97 4.52
CA PHE A 375 21.12 23.46 3.34
C PHE A 375 20.68 24.55 2.36
N ALA A 376 20.30 25.72 2.87
CA ALA A 376 19.77 26.82 2.08
C ALA A 376 20.64 28.09 2.15
N ASP A 377 21.94 27.96 2.49
CA ASP A 377 22.85 29.10 2.47
C ASP A 377 23.04 29.60 1.02
N PRO A 378 22.79 30.89 0.75
CA PRO A 378 22.86 31.43 -0.61
C PRO A 378 24.22 31.26 -1.31
N SER A 379 25.31 31.06 -0.57
CA SER A 379 26.66 30.91 -1.13
C SER A 379 26.82 29.64 -1.99
N PHE A 380 26.03 28.60 -1.74
CA PHE A 380 26.02 27.38 -2.55
C PHE A 380 24.64 27.04 -3.11
N TYR A 381 23.55 27.28 -2.36
CA TYR A 381 22.21 26.86 -2.74
C TYR A 381 21.73 27.51 -4.04
N LEU A 382 22.13 28.77 -4.31
CA LEU A 382 21.82 29.44 -5.57
C LEU A 382 22.51 28.79 -6.78
N GLY A 383 23.67 28.16 -6.57
CA GLY A 383 24.39 27.39 -7.58
C GLY A 383 23.73 26.06 -7.89
N GLU A 384 23.12 25.40 -6.90
CA GLU A 384 22.30 24.19 -7.12
C GLU A 384 21.07 24.50 -7.96
N ILE A 385 20.41 25.64 -7.71
CA ILE A 385 19.29 26.13 -8.52
C ILE A 385 19.72 26.34 -9.98
N ASP A 386 20.92 26.90 -10.22
CA ASP A 386 21.47 27.08 -11.57
C ASP A 386 21.75 25.75 -12.27
N ALA A 387 22.27 24.75 -11.53
CA ALA A 387 22.52 23.42 -12.07
C ALA A 387 21.21 22.75 -12.52
N ILE A 388 20.15 22.85 -11.69
CA ILE A 388 18.84 22.30 -12.06
C ILE A 388 18.24 23.07 -13.25
N LYS A 389 18.27 24.41 -13.23
CA LYS A 389 17.80 25.25 -14.35
C LYS A 389 18.47 24.84 -15.66
N THR A 390 19.80 24.69 -15.65
CA THR A 390 20.58 24.30 -16.83
C THR A 390 20.12 22.96 -17.39
N LYS A 391 19.86 21.99 -16.51
CA LYS A 391 19.38 20.66 -16.90
C LYS A 391 18.01 20.72 -17.57
N ILE A 392 17.07 21.49 -17.04
CA ILE A 392 15.67 21.54 -17.51
C ILE A 392 15.43 22.53 -18.66
N ASN A 393 16.41 23.38 -18.97
CA ASN A 393 16.24 24.54 -19.84
C ASN A 393 15.62 24.17 -21.21
N ALA A 394 16.16 23.14 -21.87
CA ALA A 394 15.67 22.72 -23.19
C ALA A 394 14.20 22.23 -23.14
N SER A 395 13.86 21.39 -22.16
CA SER A 395 12.51 20.85 -22.00
C SER A 395 11.49 21.93 -21.61
N ALA A 396 11.88 22.87 -20.75
CA ALA A 396 11.05 24.02 -20.34
C ALA A 396 10.86 25.03 -21.48
N GLU A 397 11.89 25.32 -22.27
CA GLU A 397 11.81 26.20 -23.46
C GLU A 397 10.85 25.65 -24.51
N ALA A 398 10.90 24.33 -24.74
CA ALA A 398 10.07 23.62 -25.71
C ALA A 398 8.60 23.42 -25.27
N ASP A 399 8.25 23.72 -24.02
CA ASP A 399 6.92 23.50 -23.46
C ASP A 399 5.85 24.35 -24.19
N PRO A 400 4.90 23.73 -24.90
CA PRO A 400 3.90 24.46 -25.67
C PRO A 400 2.72 24.98 -24.81
N TYR A 401 2.61 24.55 -23.56
CA TYR A 401 1.51 24.92 -22.66
C TYR A 401 1.86 26.09 -21.73
N ARG A 402 3.15 26.44 -21.59
CA ARG A 402 3.63 27.52 -20.69
C ARG A 402 2.83 28.83 -20.82
N SER A 403 2.47 29.23 -22.03
CA SER A 403 1.81 30.52 -22.27
C SER A 403 0.30 30.51 -22.06
N LEU A 404 -0.32 29.34 -21.86
CA LEU A 404 -1.78 29.21 -21.95
C LEU A 404 -2.53 29.68 -20.70
N ASP A 405 -1.92 29.59 -19.52
CA ASP A 405 -2.55 30.00 -18.26
C ASP A 405 -2.37 31.50 -17.99
N TRP A 406 -1.11 31.96 -18.00
CA TRP A 406 -0.74 33.33 -17.58
C TRP A 406 -0.09 34.16 -18.69
N GLY A 407 0.02 33.64 -19.91
CA GLY A 407 0.63 34.38 -21.02
C GLY A 407 2.17 34.45 -20.99
N TRP A 408 2.82 33.63 -20.16
CA TRP A 408 4.28 33.68 -19.99
C TRP A 408 5.05 33.34 -21.27
N ALA A 409 6.00 34.20 -21.61
CA ALA A 409 6.99 33.97 -22.64
C ALA A 409 8.16 33.11 -22.12
N VAL A 410 9.03 32.68 -23.03
CA VAL A 410 10.29 32.00 -22.68
C VAL A 410 11.13 32.85 -21.73
N ASP A 411 11.18 34.16 -21.96
CA ASP A 411 11.93 35.09 -21.10
C ASP A 411 11.39 35.12 -19.67
N ASP A 412 10.09 34.93 -19.44
CA ASP A 412 9.52 34.85 -18.09
C ASP A 412 10.02 33.62 -17.33
N PHE A 413 10.16 32.48 -18.00
CA PHE A 413 10.82 31.31 -17.40
C PHE A 413 12.24 31.64 -16.96
N HIS A 414 13.04 32.31 -17.80
CA HIS A 414 14.41 32.68 -17.42
C HIS A 414 14.47 33.73 -16.31
N ASN A 415 13.62 34.76 -16.41
CA ASN A 415 13.54 35.88 -15.48
C ASN A 415 13.03 35.45 -14.10
N SER A 416 12.20 34.40 -14.03
CA SER A 416 11.60 33.92 -12.77
C SER A 416 12.63 33.48 -11.72
N TYR A 417 13.89 33.27 -12.12
CA TYR A 417 14.99 32.96 -11.22
C TYR A 417 15.62 34.20 -10.58
N THR A 418 15.61 35.35 -11.25
CA THR A 418 16.41 36.54 -10.90
C THR A 418 15.61 37.82 -10.74
N SER A 419 14.37 37.84 -11.19
CA SER A 419 13.54 39.04 -11.31
C SER A 419 12.09 38.73 -10.98
N THR A 420 11.37 39.75 -10.54
CA THR A 420 9.91 39.69 -10.41
C THR A 420 9.29 39.53 -11.80
N ILE A 421 8.29 38.68 -11.92
CA ILE A 421 7.50 38.51 -13.15
C ILE A 421 6.28 39.42 -13.06
N GLU A 422 5.84 40.00 -14.18
CA GLU A 422 4.68 40.90 -14.27
C GLU A 422 3.34 40.15 -14.05
N THR A 423 3.17 39.54 -12.89
CA THR A 423 1.92 38.93 -12.41
C THR A 423 1.56 39.52 -11.06
N PHE A 424 0.28 39.45 -10.68
CA PHE A 424 -0.16 40.02 -9.40
C PHE A 424 0.23 39.17 -8.19
N PHE A 425 0.70 37.93 -8.40
CA PHE A 425 0.96 36.96 -7.32
C PHE A 425 2.41 36.46 -7.27
N ILE A 426 3.26 36.73 -8.27
CA ILE A 426 4.70 36.41 -8.20
C ILE A 426 5.46 37.67 -7.87
N HIS A 427 5.76 37.88 -6.61
CA HIS A 427 6.39 39.13 -6.14
C HIS A 427 7.92 39.11 -6.21
N TYR A 428 8.51 37.91 -6.30
CA TYR A 428 9.97 37.72 -6.33
C TYR A 428 10.38 36.67 -7.36
N GLY A 429 11.54 36.89 -7.96
CA GLY A 429 12.30 35.78 -8.55
C GLY A 429 12.88 34.89 -7.45
N LEU A 430 13.13 33.61 -7.76
CA LEU A 430 13.59 32.60 -6.78
C LEU A 430 14.80 33.04 -5.95
N LYS A 431 15.89 33.47 -6.62
CA LYS A 431 17.15 33.80 -5.93
C LYS A 431 17.05 35.09 -5.11
N PRO A 432 16.41 36.18 -5.61
CA PRO A 432 16.09 37.34 -4.79
C PRO A 432 15.25 36.98 -3.55
N TYR A 433 14.20 36.16 -3.70
CA TYR A 433 13.38 35.72 -2.57
C TYR A 433 14.23 35.05 -1.50
N ILE A 434 15.01 34.04 -1.88
CA ILE A 434 15.85 33.26 -0.95
C ILE A 434 16.83 34.19 -0.24
N SER A 435 17.50 35.09 -0.97
CA SER A 435 18.48 36.01 -0.40
C SER A 435 17.83 36.98 0.59
N THR A 436 16.68 37.56 0.24
CA THR A 436 15.90 38.42 1.13
C THR A 436 15.42 37.65 2.36
N ARG A 437 14.93 36.43 2.18
CA ARG A 437 14.38 35.61 3.26
C ARG A 437 15.45 35.19 4.25
N VAL A 438 16.60 34.70 3.78
CA VAL A 438 17.74 34.35 4.64
C VAL A 438 18.19 35.56 5.45
N ASN A 439 18.32 36.73 4.82
CA ASN A 439 18.69 37.97 5.53
C ASN A 439 17.63 38.37 6.56
N SER A 440 16.35 38.23 6.23
CA SER A 440 15.25 38.50 7.16
C SER A 440 15.24 37.55 8.35
N ILE A 441 15.48 36.26 8.12
CA ILE A 441 15.56 35.26 9.19
C ILE A 441 16.75 35.59 10.10
N LYS A 442 17.96 35.81 9.54
CA LYS A 442 19.16 36.18 10.31
C LYS A 442 18.95 37.44 11.16
N ALA A 443 18.18 38.42 10.68
CA ALA A 443 17.89 39.64 11.41
C ALA A 443 16.90 39.45 12.58
N GLN A 444 16.08 38.39 12.56
CA GLN A 444 15.05 38.12 13.55
C GLN A 444 15.42 37.01 14.53
N LEU A 445 16.33 36.13 14.12
CA LEU A 445 16.68 34.91 14.82
C LEU A 445 17.22 35.19 16.23
N VAL A 446 16.67 34.47 17.20
CA VAL A 446 17.16 34.44 18.58
C VAL A 446 17.61 33.01 18.88
N LEU A 447 18.91 32.81 19.08
CA LEU A 447 19.49 31.52 19.45
C LEU A 447 19.75 31.50 20.95
N ASN A 448 18.95 30.71 21.66
CA ASN A 448 19.20 30.33 23.04
C ASN A 448 19.72 28.88 23.05
N PRO A 449 20.56 28.49 24.03
CA PRO A 449 20.97 27.10 24.17
C PRO A 449 19.74 26.19 24.28
N ILE A 450 19.73 25.04 23.62
CA ILE A 450 18.66 24.04 23.75
C ILE A 450 19.12 22.91 24.67
N ALA A 451 18.18 22.11 25.16
CA ALA A 451 18.55 20.83 25.75
C ALA A 451 18.67 19.81 24.61
N PRO A 452 19.54 18.78 24.73
CA PRO A 452 19.69 17.76 23.70
C PRO A 452 18.34 17.17 23.28
N ILE A 453 18.09 17.11 21.99
CA ILE A 453 16.90 16.51 21.42
C ILE A 453 17.15 15.01 21.27
N VAL A 454 16.36 14.21 21.97
CA VAL A 454 16.34 12.75 21.86
C VAL A 454 15.28 12.36 20.83
N GLU A 455 15.67 11.63 19.79
CA GLU A 455 14.74 11.16 18.75
C GLU A 455 15.04 9.72 18.35
N ASN A 456 14.09 9.10 17.65
CA ASN A 456 14.28 7.78 17.04
C ASN A 456 14.78 6.72 18.04
N VAL A 457 14.19 6.75 19.24
CA VAL A 457 14.43 5.73 20.25
C VAL A 457 13.92 4.41 19.70
N TYR A 458 14.81 3.43 19.63
CA TYR A 458 14.52 2.10 19.13
C TYR A 458 15.11 1.09 20.11
N HIS A 459 14.37 0.00 20.33
CA HIS A 459 14.87 -1.20 20.97
C HIS A 459 14.65 -2.39 20.05
N ASN A 460 15.52 -3.39 20.12
CA ASN A 460 15.25 -4.67 19.46
C ASN A 460 14.09 -5.42 20.14
N PHE A 461 13.68 -6.54 19.55
CA PHE A 461 12.66 -7.46 20.09
C PHE A 461 13.34 -8.76 20.56
N PRO A 462 14.06 -8.73 21.70
CA PRO A 462 14.92 -9.82 22.11
C PRO A 462 14.10 -11.01 22.63
N ARG A 463 14.50 -12.22 22.23
CA ARG A 463 14.01 -13.46 22.85
C ARG A 463 14.79 -13.77 24.13
N LEU A 464 14.34 -14.78 24.88
CA LEU A 464 15.09 -15.31 26.01
C LEU A 464 16.54 -15.61 25.60
N ASN A 465 17.48 -15.19 26.46
CA ASN A 465 18.93 -15.31 26.27
C ASN A 465 19.51 -14.48 25.10
N GLN A 466 18.75 -13.56 24.50
CA GLN A 466 19.26 -12.56 23.57
C GLN A 466 19.53 -11.22 24.25
N ALA A 467 20.57 -10.51 23.82
CA ALA A 467 20.91 -9.19 24.33
C ALA A 467 19.82 -8.18 23.95
N ILE A 468 19.59 -7.20 24.84
CA ILE A 468 18.63 -6.12 24.61
C ILE A 468 19.42 -4.91 24.14
N ASP A 469 19.19 -4.50 22.90
CA ASP A 469 19.88 -3.38 22.28
C ASP A 469 18.92 -2.19 22.22
N ILE A 470 19.36 -1.04 22.75
CA ILE A 470 18.60 0.21 22.74
C ILE A 470 19.45 1.29 22.08
N GLN A 471 18.85 2.09 21.20
CA GLN A 471 19.53 3.18 20.51
C GLN A 471 18.66 4.43 20.39
N ALA A 472 19.29 5.58 20.20
CA ALA A 472 18.64 6.86 19.94
C ALA A 472 19.53 7.81 19.11
N ASP A 473 18.92 8.81 18.49
CA ASP A 473 19.62 10.00 18.00
C ASP A 473 19.64 11.07 19.09
N LEU A 474 20.82 11.64 19.35
CA LEU A 474 20.98 12.82 20.17
C LEU A 474 21.48 13.97 19.30
N THR A 475 20.69 15.04 19.19
CA THR A 475 21.04 16.26 18.44
C THR A 475 21.03 17.45 19.39
N ASP A 476 22.03 18.32 19.29
CA ASP A 476 22.16 19.46 20.20
C ASP A 476 22.82 20.66 19.52
N ASP A 477 22.66 21.86 20.08
CA ASP A 477 23.37 23.06 19.59
C ASP A 477 24.83 23.12 20.08
N GLU A 478 25.14 22.38 21.16
CA GLU A 478 26.50 22.16 21.63
C GLU A 478 27.10 20.85 21.09
N ALA A 479 28.43 20.79 21.02
CA ALA A 479 29.12 19.58 20.60
C ALA A 479 29.13 18.53 21.73
N ALA A 480 28.93 17.26 21.35
CA ALA A 480 29.06 16.08 22.21
C ALA A 480 28.02 15.96 23.34
N PRO A 481 26.72 15.85 23.03
CA PRO A 481 25.73 15.41 24.01
C PRO A 481 26.09 14.00 24.52
N THR A 482 25.79 13.74 25.78
CA THR A 482 25.91 12.42 26.40
C THR A 482 24.53 11.81 26.63
N GLY A 483 24.45 10.48 26.62
CA GLY A 483 23.23 9.74 26.91
C GLY A 483 23.44 8.74 28.03
N GLU A 484 22.50 8.64 28.95
CA GLU A 484 22.44 7.64 30.01
C GLU A 484 21.08 6.92 29.90
N LEU A 485 21.10 5.60 29.86
CA LEU A 485 19.91 4.77 29.84
C LEU A 485 19.62 4.27 31.26
N PHE A 486 18.42 4.54 31.76
CA PHE A 486 17.94 4.04 33.04
C PHE A 486 16.94 2.92 32.81
N TYR A 487 17.11 1.78 33.48
CA TYR A 487 16.25 0.62 33.31
C TYR A 487 16.00 -0.14 34.61
N GLN A 488 14.88 -0.85 34.66
CA GLN A 488 14.55 -1.80 35.71
C GLN A 488 13.99 -3.08 35.06
N VAL A 489 14.24 -4.22 35.71
CA VAL A 489 13.70 -5.54 35.31
C VAL A 489 12.65 -5.95 36.32
N ASN A 490 11.45 -6.30 35.86
CA ASN A 490 10.33 -6.79 36.70
C ASN A 490 10.02 -5.87 37.90
N GLN A 491 10.05 -4.55 37.69
CA GLN A 491 9.85 -3.52 38.73
C GLN A 491 10.84 -3.62 39.91
N GLY A 492 12.03 -4.18 39.65
CA GLY A 492 13.13 -4.24 40.61
C GLY A 492 13.84 -2.89 40.82
N ALA A 493 15.09 -2.94 41.27
CA ALA A 493 15.90 -1.73 41.44
C ALA A 493 16.24 -1.09 40.07
N TRP A 494 16.26 0.23 40.04
CA TRP A 494 16.77 1.00 38.90
C TRP A 494 18.28 0.81 38.75
N ASN A 495 18.69 0.56 37.51
CA ASN A 495 20.07 0.49 37.07
C ASN A 495 20.28 1.55 35.98
N SER A 496 21.53 1.92 35.72
CA SER A 496 21.88 2.80 34.60
C SER A 496 23.04 2.24 33.79
N VAL A 497 23.09 2.62 32.51
CA VAL A 497 24.20 2.35 31.61
C VAL A 497 24.41 3.57 30.70
N SER A 498 25.65 4.03 30.61
CA SER A 498 25.99 5.11 29.68
C SER A 498 25.87 4.63 28.24
N MET A 499 25.27 5.44 27.38
CA MET A 499 25.17 5.18 25.96
C MET A 499 26.46 5.61 25.26
N THR A 500 26.84 4.87 24.22
CA THR A 500 28.04 5.17 23.41
C THR A 500 27.66 5.44 21.97
N GLN A 501 28.31 6.42 21.35
CA GLN A 501 28.05 6.71 19.94
C GLN A 501 28.73 5.68 19.04
N ASN A 502 27.97 5.03 18.17
CA ASN A 502 28.49 4.07 17.19
C ASN A 502 28.99 4.78 15.91
N ALA A 503 29.55 4.01 14.97
CA ALA A 503 30.11 4.54 13.72
C ALA A 503 29.08 5.27 12.83
N ASN A 504 27.79 5.02 13.01
CA ASN A 504 26.69 5.66 12.28
C ASN A 504 26.14 6.90 13.00
N GLY A 505 26.79 7.32 14.09
CA GLY A 505 26.39 8.49 14.88
C GLY A 505 25.25 8.24 15.88
N LYS A 506 24.73 6.99 15.97
CA LYS A 506 23.67 6.61 16.91
C LYS A 506 24.24 6.38 18.30
N PHE A 507 23.54 6.83 19.34
CA PHE A 507 23.86 6.48 20.72
C PHE A 507 23.25 5.11 21.01
N VAL A 508 24.05 4.16 21.48
CA VAL A 508 23.64 2.78 21.74
C VAL A 508 23.99 2.35 23.16
N ALA A 509 23.11 1.54 23.75
CA ALA A 509 23.33 0.81 25.00
C ALA A 509 22.85 -0.62 24.84
N GLN A 510 23.58 -1.55 25.47
CA GLN A 510 23.22 -2.97 25.50
C GLN A 510 22.97 -3.40 26.93
N LEU A 511 21.81 -3.98 27.20
CA LEU A 511 21.45 -4.56 28.50
C LEU A 511 21.70 -6.08 28.51
N PRO A 512 21.91 -6.69 29.69
CA PRO A 512 22.02 -8.13 29.82
C PRO A 512 20.76 -8.85 29.30
N ALA A 513 20.95 -10.00 28.67
CA ALA A 513 19.86 -10.87 28.27
C ALA A 513 19.08 -11.39 29.48
N LEU A 514 17.75 -11.51 29.34
CA LEU A 514 16.92 -12.20 30.34
C LEU A 514 16.89 -13.70 30.04
N SER A 515 17.16 -14.51 31.07
CA SER A 515 17.09 -15.98 30.98
C SER A 515 15.70 -16.54 31.27
N GLU A 516 14.82 -15.73 31.86
CA GLU A 516 13.44 -16.04 32.21
C GLU A 516 12.52 -14.93 31.70
N PRO A 517 11.22 -15.21 31.47
CA PRO A 517 10.27 -14.20 31.05
C PRO A 517 10.24 -13.01 32.01
N GLY A 518 10.12 -11.81 31.46
CA GLY A 518 10.11 -10.59 32.24
C GLY A 518 9.90 -9.34 31.41
N MET A 519 9.72 -8.23 32.12
CA MET A 519 9.51 -6.91 31.54
C MET A 519 10.67 -5.99 31.91
N VAL A 520 11.25 -5.35 30.90
CA VAL A 520 12.24 -4.28 31.07
C VAL A 520 11.55 -2.96 30.83
N ASN A 521 11.51 -2.10 31.86
CA ASN A 521 11.03 -0.74 31.71
C ASN A 521 12.21 0.21 31.72
N TYR A 522 12.25 1.17 30.80
CA TYR A 522 13.39 2.06 30.64
C TYR A 522 13.01 3.49 30.19
N TYR A 523 13.94 4.42 30.41
CA TYR A 523 13.92 5.77 29.85
C TYR A 523 15.37 6.24 29.62
N LEU A 524 15.54 7.24 28.76
CA LEU A 524 16.83 7.84 28.44
C LEU A 524 16.92 9.24 29.06
N GLU A 525 18.10 9.63 29.50
CA GLU A 525 18.45 11.02 29.77
C GLU A 525 19.61 11.43 28.88
N ALA A 526 19.44 12.51 28.14
CA ALA A 526 20.51 13.15 27.39
C ALA A 526 20.92 14.44 28.08
N SER A 527 22.22 14.72 28.15
CA SER A 527 22.78 15.93 28.77
C SER A 527 23.83 16.59 27.88
N ASP A 528 23.90 17.92 27.92
CA ASP A 528 24.93 18.71 27.23
C ASP A 528 26.04 19.18 28.18
N ALA A 529 27.04 19.90 27.64
CA ALA A 529 28.13 20.46 28.44
C ALA A 529 27.68 21.69 29.26
N GLY A 530 26.62 22.39 28.80
CA GLY A 530 25.92 23.47 29.49
C GLY A 530 25.11 23.05 30.72
N GLY A 531 24.94 21.75 30.95
CA GLY A 531 24.17 21.17 32.06
C GLY A 531 22.66 21.11 31.84
N LYS A 532 22.17 21.36 30.62
CA LYS A 532 20.77 21.08 30.27
C LYS A 532 20.61 19.60 29.98
N HIS A 533 19.39 19.10 30.19
CA HIS A 533 19.08 17.70 30.00
C HIS A 533 17.66 17.53 29.45
N THR A 534 17.47 16.42 28.74
CA THR A 534 16.18 15.95 28.24
C THR A 534 15.97 14.51 28.68
N ARG A 535 14.78 14.20 29.17
CA ARG A 535 14.33 12.83 29.43
C ARG A 535 13.45 12.35 28.28
N GLU A 536 13.64 11.12 27.80
CA GLU A 536 12.80 10.50 26.78
C GLU A 536 12.36 9.08 27.22
N PRO A 537 11.05 8.77 27.27
CA PRO A 537 9.96 9.71 27.01
C PRO A 537 9.94 10.81 28.08
N SER A 538 9.41 11.99 27.76
CA SER A 538 9.32 13.10 28.73
C SER A 538 8.46 12.72 29.96
N PHE A 539 7.48 11.83 29.76
CA PHE A 539 6.69 11.20 30.81
C PHE A 539 6.53 9.69 30.57
N GLY A 540 6.35 8.90 31.62
CA GLY A 540 6.17 7.45 31.50
C GLY A 540 7.48 6.70 31.22
N LEU A 541 7.37 5.50 30.64
CA LEU A 541 8.47 4.57 30.38
C LEU A 541 8.24 3.87 29.05
N TYR A 542 9.33 3.53 28.36
CA TYR A 542 9.31 2.47 27.36
C TYR A 542 9.30 1.11 28.08
N SER A 543 8.64 0.13 27.47
CA SER A 543 8.51 -1.22 28.01
C SER A 543 8.90 -2.24 26.95
N ILE A 544 9.71 -3.22 27.33
CA ILE A 544 10.07 -4.37 26.50
C ILE A 544 9.61 -5.61 27.27
N THR A 545 8.67 -6.37 26.71
CA THR A 545 8.30 -7.67 27.27
C THR A 545 9.13 -8.75 26.58
N ILE A 546 9.76 -9.60 27.37
CA ILE A 546 10.63 -10.68 26.90
C ILE A 546 10.02 -11.98 27.40
N GLY A 547 9.63 -12.86 26.49
CA GLY A 547 8.92 -14.10 26.80
C GLY A 547 7.76 -14.36 25.83
N GLU A 548 6.88 -15.28 26.19
CA GLU A 548 5.64 -15.58 25.46
C GLU A 548 4.52 -14.63 25.93
N SER A 549 3.61 -14.31 25.01
CA SER A 549 2.36 -13.60 25.32
C SER A 549 1.48 -14.44 26.26
N THR A 550 0.59 -13.77 27.00
CA THR A 550 -0.45 -14.45 27.78
C THR A 550 -1.72 -14.71 26.97
N LEU A 551 -1.79 -14.25 25.72
CA LEU A 551 -2.92 -14.51 24.83
C LEU A 551 -2.94 -15.99 24.44
N GLU A 552 -4.10 -16.62 24.62
CA GLU A 552 -4.32 -18.03 24.26
C GLU A 552 -4.87 -18.12 22.83
N LEU A 553 -4.15 -17.54 21.86
CA LEU A 553 -4.44 -17.73 20.43
C LEU A 553 -3.50 -18.78 19.84
N LYS A 554 -3.96 -19.48 18.81
CA LYS A 554 -3.16 -20.51 18.15
C LYS A 554 -3.42 -20.54 16.65
N ILE A 555 -2.36 -20.78 15.88
CA ILE A 555 -2.51 -21.21 14.48
C ILE A 555 -2.89 -22.68 14.51
N THR A 556 -4.12 -22.99 14.12
CA THR A 556 -4.70 -24.34 14.26
C THR A 556 -4.65 -25.16 12.99
N GLU A 557 -4.74 -24.52 11.83
CA GLU A 557 -4.73 -25.16 10.51
C GLU A 557 -4.13 -24.21 9.46
N LEU A 558 -3.44 -24.73 8.44
CA LEU A 558 -2.96 -23.96 7.29
C LEU A 558 -2.91 -24.81 6.02
N MET A 559 -3.00 -24.15 4.86
CA MET A 559 -2.80 -24.76 3.53
C MET A 559 -1.94 -23.82 2.68
N ALA A 560 -0.73 -24.27 2.32
CA ALA A 560 0.30 -23.54 1.56
C ALA A 560 0.36 -23.96 0.08
N GLY A 561 -0.76 -24.42 -0.47
CA GLY A 561 -0.86 -24.93 -1.83
C GLY A 561 -2.30 -25.16 -2.27
N ASN A 562 -3.19 -24.22 -1.96
CA ASN A 562 -4.57 -24.26 -2.43
C ASN A 562 -4.61 -23.97 -3.93
N SER A 563 -5.29 -24.80 -4.71
CA SER A 563 -5.37 -24.63 -6.17
C SER A 563 -6.74 -25.01 -6.76
N ALA A 564 -7.64 -25.54 -5.94
CA ALA A 564 -8.92 -26.09 -6.42
C ALA A 564 -10.01 -26.23 -5.35
N THR A 565 -9.76 -25.91 -4.07
CA THR A 565 -10.69 -26.27 -2.99
C THR A 565 -11.50 -25.08 -2.49
N ILE A 566 -11.00 -24.35 -1.51
CA ILE A 566 -11.69 -23.20 -0.95
C ILE A 566 -11.34 -21.95 -1.74
N VAL A 567 -12.34 -21.07 -1.88
CA VAL A 567 -12.17 -19.77 -2.54
C VAL A 567 -12.44 -18.64 -1.56
N ASP A 568 -11.66 -17.58 -1.70
CA ASP A 568 -11.84 -16.32 -0.99
C ASP A 568 -13.03 -15.51 -1.56
N ASN A 569 -13.20 -14.26 -1.10
CA ASN A 569 -14.29 -13.39 -1.58
C ASN A 569 -14.03 -12.73 -2.94
N TYR A 570 -12.93 -13.06 -3.63
CA TYR A 570 -12.66 -12.72 -5.03
C TYR A 570 -12.80 -13.94 -5.97
N GLY A 571 -13.09 -15.12 -5.41
CA GLY A 571 -13.26 -16.36 -6.15
C GLY A 571 -11.94 -17.08 -6.43
N GLU A 572 -10.86 -16.70 -5.75
CA GLU A 572 -9.51 -17.20 -5.95
C GLU A 572 -9.18 -18.29 -4.93
N THR A 573 -8.38 -19.27 -5.34
CA THR A 573 -7.97 -20.39 -4.49
C THR A 573 -6.60 -20.08 -3.90
N ASP A 574 -6.57 -19.30 -2.83
CA ASP A 574 -5.31 -18.88 -2.19
C ASP A 574 -4.97 -19.68 -0.94
N ASP A 575 -3.70 -19.61 -0.57
CA ASP A 575 -3.18 -20.18 0.66
C ASP A 575 -3.88 -19.52 1.85
N TRP A 576 -3.99 -20.23 2.96
CA TRP A 576 -4.71 -19.71 4.11
C TRP A 576 -4.17 -20.24 5.43
N ILE A 577 -4.41 -19.45 6.47
CA ILE A 577 -4.02 -19.71 7.86
C ILE A 577 -5.26 -19.53 8.73
N GLU A 578 -5.52 -20.50 9.59
CA GLU A 578 -6.57 -20.44 10.59
C GLU A 578 -6.01 -20.09 11.96
N ILE A 579 -6.63 -19.10 12.59
CA ILE A 579 -6.35 -18.68 13.97
C ILE A 579 -7.57 -19.02 14.83
N ARG A 580 -7.33 -19.62 16.00
CA ARG A 580 -8.37 -19.92 16.99
C ARG A 580 -8.09 -19.24 18.32
N ASN A 581 -9.13 -18.75 18.98
CA ASN A 581 -9.08 -18.36 20.38
C ASN A 581 -9.31 -19.57 21.29
N LEU A 582 -8.25 -20.06 21.94
CA LEU A 582 -8.29 -21.16 22.91
C LEU A 582 -8.62 -20.69 24.34
N GLY A 583 -8.62 -19.38 24.56
CA GLY A 583 -8.86 -18.79 25.86
C GLY A 583 -10.33 -18.75 26.26
N THR A 584 -10.59 -18.15 27.42
CA THR A 584 -11.95 -18.01 27.98
C THR A 584 -12.54 -16.61 27.84
N GLN A 585 -11.79 -15.66 27.27
CA GLN A 585 -12.20 -14.28 27.06
C GLN A 585 -12.15 -13.92 25.57
N PRO A 586 -12.99 -12.97 25.11
CA PRO A 586 -12.88 -12.44 23.76
C PRO A 586 -11.52 -11.76 23.56
N VAL A 587 -10.92 -11.94 22.38
CA VAL A 587 -9.65 -11.32 22.00
C VAL A 587 -9.87 -10.51 20.72
N ASN A 588 -9.55 -9.21 20.75
CA ASN A 588 -9.49 -8.43 19.51
C ASN A 588 -8.15 -8.70 18.82
N LEU A 589 -8.20 -9.07 17.54
CA LEU A 589 -7.01 -9.28 16.73
C LEU A 589 -6.32 -7.97 16.32
N GLU A 590 -7.01 -6.83 16.43
CA GLU A 590 -6.42 -5.53 16.11
C GLU A 590 -5.12 -5.28 16.88
N GLY A 591 -4.05 -4.98 16.15
CA GLY A 591 -2.73 -4.72 16.74
C GLY A 591 -1.91 -5.97 17.05
N LEU A 592 -2.42 -7.17 16.77
CA LEU A 592 -1.63 -8.41 16.73
C LEU A 592 -1.05 -8.64 15.32
N TYR A 593 -0.09 -9.55 15.18
CA TYR A 593 0.65 -9.73 13.92
C TYR A 593 0.84 -11.19 13.53
N LEU A 594 0.85 -11.44 12.23
CA LEU A 594 1.16 -12.72 11.59
C LEU A 594 2.38 -12.56 10.68
N SER A 595 3.24 -13.58 10.64
CA SER A 595 4.44 -13.56 9.79
C SER A 595 4.92 -14.97 9.43
N ASP A 596 5.30 -15.16 8.17
CA ASP A 596 6.08 -16.30 7.64
C ASP A 596 7.60 -16.18 7.93
N ASN A 597 8.01 -15.11 8.62
CA ASN A 597 9.41 -14.84 8.94
C ASN A 597 9.52 -14.42 10.41
N LEU A 598 9.94 -15.36 11.26
CA LEU A 598 10.03 -15.12 12.70
C LEU A 598 11.08 -14.06 13.11
N LEU A 599 11.91 -13.57 12.17
CA LEU A 599 12.83 -12.45 12.37
C LEU A 599 12.20 -11.09 12.00
N ASN A 600 11.04 -11.10 11.35
CA ASN A 600 10.23 -9.93 11.03
C ASN A 600 8.79 -10.17 11.53
N PRO A 601 8.54 -10.06 12.85
CA PRO A 601 7.24 -10.41 13.44
C PRO A 601 6.11 -9.47 13.01
N SER A 602 6.42 -8.30 12.44
CA SER A 602 5.45 -7.27 12.09
C SER A 602 4.97 -7.30 10.62
N LYS A 603 5.16 -8.43 9.91
CA LYS A 603 4.87 -8.51 8.46
C LYS A 603 3.41 -8.16 8.15
N PHE A 604 2.46 -8.82 8.80
CA PHE A 604 1.04 -8.60 8.58
C PHE A 604 0.33 -8.31 9.90
N GLY A 605 -0.12 -7.07 10.10
CA GLY A 605 -0.99 -6.71 11.21
C GLY A 605 -2.40 -7.27 10.96
N LEU A 606 -2.93 -7.94 11.96
CA LEU A 606 -4.23 -8.58 11.90
C LEU A 606 -5.37 -7.55 11.94
N PRO A 607 -6.53 -7.88 11.36
CA PRO A 607 -7.65 -6.95 11.22
C PRO A 607 -8.36 -6.67 12.55
N ASN A 608 -9.17 -5.61 12.58
CA ASN A 608 -10.07 -5.34 13.70
C ASN A 608 -11.23 -6.34 13.73
N LYS A 609 -10.98 -7.49 14.37
CA LYS A 609 -11.90 -8.61 14.52
C LYS A 609 -11.80 -9.13 15.94
N VAL A 610 -12.91 -9.09 16.67
CA VAL A 610 -13.05 -9.76 17.95
C VAL A 610 -13.34 -11.24 17.71
N LEU A 611 -12.51 -12.11 18.30
CA LEU A 611 -12.72 -13.55 18.38
C LEU A 611 -13.23 -13.92 19.76
N GLU A 612 -14.45 -14.43 19.82
CA GLU A 612 -15.04 -15.02 21.01
C GLU A 612 -14.29 -16.31 21.42
N PRO A 613 -14.41 -16.76 22.68
CA PRO A 613 -13.83 -18.02 23.13
C PRO A 613 -14.21 -19.19 22.22
N GLY A 614 -13.22 -19.89 21.68
CA GLY A 614 -13.38 -21.02 20.76
C GLY A 614 -13.64 -20.65 19.29
N GLU A 615 -13.80 -19.37 18.96
CA GLU A 615 -14.02 -18.89 17.59
C GLU A 615 -12.74 -19.04 16.72
N TYR A 616 -12.95 -19.27 15.43
CA TYR A 616 -11.93 -19.43 14.40
C TYR A 616 -11.96 -18.25 13.43
N TYR A 617 -10.81 -17.95 12.82
CA TYR A 617 -10.69 -16.90 11.82
C TYR A 617 -9.67 -17.28 10.75
N ILE A 618 -10.05 -17.07 9.49
CA ILE A 618 -9.22 -17.37 8.33
C ILE A 618 -8.55 -16.10 7.83
N ILE A 619 -7.24 -16.18 7.62
CA ILE A 619 -6.42 -15.21 6.90
C ILE A 619 -5.97 -15.84 5.59
N TRP A 620 -6.21 -15.16 4.47
CA TRP A 620 -5.68 -15.53 3.16
C TRP A 620 -4.23 -15.07 3.06
N ALA A 621 -3.32 -15.99 2.74
CA ALA A 621 -1.90 -15.73 2.58
C ALA A 621 -1.57 -15.64 1.08
N ASP A 622 -1.96 -14.54 0.46
CA ASP A 622 -1.96 -14.35 -1.00
C ASP A 622 -1.06 -13.21 -1.50
N ASP A 623 -0.46 -12.42 -0.61
CA ASP A 623 0.26 -11.18 -1.00
C ASP A 623 -0.66 -10.15 -1.69
N GLU A 624 -1.96 -10.19 -1.39
CA GLU A 624 -3.01 -9.40 -2.03
C GLU A 624 -3.83 -8.61 -1.02
N LYS A 625 -3.13 -7.95 -0.07
CA LYS A 625 -3.74 -7.08 0.96
C LYS A 625 -4.79 -6.08 0.44
N TYR A 626 -4.70 -5.67 -0.83
CA TYR A 626 -5.68 -4.80 -1.47
C TYR A 626 -7.08 -5.42 -1.58
N GLN A 627 -7.21 -6.75 -1.47
CA GLN A 627 -8.46 -7.48 -1.54
C GLN A 627 -9.30 -7.34 -0.27
N GLY A 628 -8.66 -7.17 0.89
CA GLY A 628 -9.38 -6.96 2.13
C GLY A 628 -8.52 -7.11 3.38
N PRO A 629 -9.11 -6.82 4.55
CA PRO A 629 -8.39 -6.78 5.82
C PRO A 629 -7.92 -8.17 6.31
N ASN A 630 -8.42 -9.26 5.74
CA ASN A 630 -8.00 -10.64 6.02
C ASN A 630 -7.07 -11.24 4.93
N HIS A 631 -6.58 -10.43 3.99
CA HIS A 631 -5.62 -10.84 2.97
C HIS A 631 -4.21 -10.36 3.36
N ALA A 632 -3.27 -11.27 3.54
CA ALA A 632 -1.93 -11.01 4.03
C ALA A 632 -1.00 -10.51 2.93
N ASN A 633 0.05 -9.78 3.29
CA ASN A 633 1.09 -9.30 2.37
C ASN A 633 2.23 -10.32 2.17
N PHE A 634 1.89 -11.61 2.21
CA PHE A 634 2.82 -12.70 1.94
C PHE A 634 2.07 -13.96 1.51
N LYS A 635 2.74 -14.83 0.74
CA LYS A 635 2.30 -16.20 0.44
C LYS A 635 3.04 -17.21 1.28
N LEU A 636 2.42 -18.37 1.46
CA LEU A 636 3.05 -19.51 2.11
C LEU A 636 3.86 -20.35 1.11
N SER A 637 4.94 -20.96 1.59
CA SER A 637 5.76 -21.89 0.82
C SER A 637 5.20 -23.30 0.93
N ALA A 638 4.76 -23.88 -0.21
CA ALA A 638 4.39 -25.30 -0.31
C ALA A 638 5.52 -26.27 0.10
N ASN A 639 6.79 -25.80 0.13
CA ASN A 639 7.94 -26.62 0.54
C ASN A 639 8.18 -26.63 2.07
N GLY A 640 7.33 -25.94 2.83
CA GLY A 640 7.48 -25.75 4.27
C GLY A 640 8.34 -24.54 4.63
N GLU A 641 7.97 -23.88 5.73
CA GLU A 641 8.69 -22.75 6.34
C GLU A 641 8.20 -22.52 7.79
N SER A 642 8.61 -21.41 8.39
CA SER A 642 8.15 -21.00 9.72
C SER A 642 6.96 -20.05 9.60
N VAL A 643 6.00 -20.15 10.52
CA VAL A 643 4.92 -19.17 10.67
C VAL A 643 4.74 -18.82 12.15
N GLY A 644 4.41 -17.56 12.43
CA GLY A 644 4.24 -17.07 13.79
C GLY A 644 3.13 -16.05 13.92
N LEU A 645 2.41 -16.16 15.04
CA LEU A 645 1.46 -15.21 15.58
C LEU A 645 2.14 -14.47 16.75
N PHE A 646 2.12 -13.15 16.68
CA PHE A 646 2.83 -12.26 17.59
C PHE A 646 1.86 -11.23 18.16
N ASP A 647 2.14 -10.85 19.41
CA ASP A 647 1.41 -9.80 20.11
C ASP A 647 1.82 -8.42 19.57
N SER A 648 1.27 -7.38 20.18
CA SER A 648 1.43 -5.98 19.85
C SER A 648 2.87 -5.46 19.93
N TYR A 649 3.12 -4.36 19.24
CA TYR A 649 4.41 -3.66 19.27
C TYR A 649 4.82 -3.26 20.70
N GLU A 650 3.85 -2.89 21.54
CA GLU A 650 4.03 -2.49 22.94
C GLU A 650 4.55 -3.64 23.82
N THR A 651 4.20 -4.87 23.48
CA THR A 651 4.79 -6.07 24.12
C THR A 651 6.13 -6.44 23.51
N GLY A 652 6.58 -5.73 22.48
CA GLY A 652 7.76 -6.08 21.72
C GLY A 652 7.55 -7.29 20.80
N PHE A 653 6.33 -7.46 20.28
CA PHE A 653 5.94 -8.62 19.48
C PHE A 653 6.19 -9.94 20.20
N ALA A 654 5.74 -10.04 21.47
CA ALA A 654 5.85 -11.27 22.22
C ALA A 654 5.23 -12.43 21.41
N SER A 655 5.93 -13.57 21.36
CA SER A 655 5.42 -14.76 20.65
C SER A 655 4.11 -15.19 21.30
N ILE A 656 3.03 -15.27 20.52
CA ILE A 656 1.78 -15.91 20.95
C ILE A 656 1.84 -17.38 20.57
N PHE A 657 2.22 -17.65 19.31
CA PHE A 657 2.38 -19.00 18.79
C PHE A 657 3.36 -18.99 17.64
N THR A 658 4.30 -19.94 17.59
CA THR A 658 5.19 -20.12 16.44
C THR A 658 5.34 -21.60 16.11
N MET A 659 5.50 -21.91 14.83
CA MET A 659 5.71 -23.28 14.37
C MET A 659 6.51 -23.32 13.07
N ASP A 660 7.16 -24.45 12.83
CA ASP A 660 7.68 -24.84 11.52
C ASP A 660 6.73 -25.88 10.93
N TYR A 661 6.29 -25.68 9.69
CA TYR A 661 5.50 -26.67 8.97
C TYR A 661 6.32 -27.29 7.83
N PRO A 662 6.17 -28.60 7.57
CA PRO A 662 6.89 -29.28 6.49
C PRO A 662 6.28 -28.95 5.11
N ALA A 663 6.88 -29.46 4.05
CA ALA A 663 6.26 -29.42 2.72
C ALA A 663 4.87 -30.08 2.73
N GLN A 664 3.94 -29.52 1.95
CA GLN A 664 2.57 -29.98 1.82
C GLN A 664 2.26 -30.45 0.39
N GLU A 665 1.38 -31.44 0.27
CA GLU A 665 0.79 -31.83 -1.01
C GLU A 665 -0.26 -30.79 -1.46
N PRO A 666 -0.41 -30.53 -2.77
CA PRO A 666 -1.40 -29.57 -3.26
C PRO A 666 -2.83 -29.90 -2.81
N ASN A 667 -3.54 -28.89 -2.28
CA ASN A 667 -4.90 -28.98 -1.74
C ASN A 667 -5.07 -29.82 -0.47
N TYR A 668 -3.98 -30.08 0.26
CA TYR A 668 -4.02 -30.68 1.59
C TYR A 668 -3.74 -29.59 2.63
N SER A 669 -4.52 -29.57 3.71
CA SER A 669 -4.19 -28.72 4.86
C SER A 669 -3.30 -29.49 5.82
N SER A 670 -2.70 -28.77 6.76
CA SER A 670 -2.14 -29.38 7.96
C SER A 670 -2.62 -28.62 9.19
N GLY A 671 -2.89 -29.35 10.25
CA GLY A 671 -3.44 -28.79 11.48
C GLY A 671 -3.13 -29.64 12.71
N PHE A 672 -3.39 -29.09 13.89
CA PHE A 672 -3.25 -29.79 15.17
C PHE A 672 -4.52 -30.55 15.53
N ASP A 673 -4.44 -31.87 15.77
CA ASP A 673 -5.56 -32.63 16.36
C ASP A 673 -5.79 -32.29 17.85
N ASP A 674 -6.86 -32.86 18.44
CA ASP A 674 -7.21 -32.71 19.85
C ASP A 674 -6.11 -33.17 20.84
N SER A 675 -5.15 -33.95 20.35
CA SER A 675 -3.99 -34.43 21.12
C SER A 675 -2.73 -33.60 20.86
N ASP A 676 -2.87 -32.47 20.17
CA ASP A 676 -1.82 -31.53 19.80
C ASP A 676 -0.72 -32.11 18.89
N ASN A 677 -1.07 -33.12 18.09
CA ASN A 677 -0.19 -33.62 17.04
C ASN A 677 -0.41 -32.83 15.76
N TRP A 678 0.66 -32.42 15.08
CA TRP A 678 0.58 -31.82 13.76
C TRP A 678 0.40 -32.92 12.69
N LEU A 679 -0.68 -32.84 11.91
CA LEU A 679 -0.98 -33.79 10.85
C LEU A 679 -1.39 -33.10 9.56
N GLU A 680 -1.00 -33.70 8.43
CA GLU A 680 -1.47 -33.33 7.10
C GLU A 680 -2.75 -34.11 6.77
N GLN A 681 -3.75 -33.42 6.21
CA GLN A 681 -5.10 -33.94 6.06
C GLN A 681 -5.64 -33.67 4.66
N ALA A 682 -6.18 -34.72 4.03
CA ALA A 682 -6.96 -34.60 2.79
C ALA A 682 -8.37 -34.01 3.05
N PHE A 683 -8.86 -34.16 4.28
CA PHE A 683 -10.13 -33.63 4.75
C PHE A 683 -9.83 -32.47 5.68
N PHE A 684 -9.69 -31.28 5.11
CA PHE A 684 -9.43 -30.03 5.83
C PHE A 684 -10.71 -29.55 6.53
N THR A 685 -10.56 -28.87 7.65
CA THR A 685 -11.67 -28.54 8.58
C THR A 685 -11.74 -27.06 8.96
N PRO A 686 -11.65 -26.12 7.99
CA PRO A 686 -11.64 -24.70 8.29
C PRO A 686 -12.93 -24.28 9.02
N GLY A 687 -12.75 -23.49 10.08
CA GLY A 687 -13.77 -23.07 11.02
C GLY A 687 -14.16 -24.14 12.05
N GLY A 688 -13.40 -25.22 12.19
CA GLY A 688 -13.77 -26.38 13.00
C GLY A 688 -12.59 -27.15 13.58
N GLU A 689 -12.89 -28.21 14.34
CA GLU A 689 -11.88 -29.04 14.99
C GLU A 689 -11.22 -30.00 13.99
N ASN A 690 -9.88 -30.01 13.94
CA ASN A 690 -9.10 -30.84 13.04
C ASN A 690 -9.36 -32.33 13.22
N GLY A 691 -9.56 -33.05 12.12
CA GLY A 691 -9.87 -34.49 12.12
C GLY A 691 -11.32 -34.82 12.48
N ASN A 692 -12.16 -33.82 12.77
CA ASN A 692 -13.58 -34.03 13.03
C ASN A 692 -14.36 -34.18 11.71
N ALA A 693 -14.77 -35.41 11.40
CA ALA A 693 -15.57 -35.74 10.22
C ALA A 693 -16.99 -35.14 10.22
N GLY A 694 -17.37 -34.38 11.26
CA GLY A 694 -18.63 -33.65 11.37
C GLY A 694 -18.53 -32.17 10.96
N VAL A 695 -17.35 -31.64 10.63
CA VAL A 695 -17.21 -30.24 10.17
C VAL A 695 -17.72 -30.10 8.74
N ALA A 696 -18.37 -28.97 8.43
CA ALA A 696 -18.84 -28.63 7.10
C ALA A 696 -18.56 -27.14 6.78
N PHE A 697 -18.35 -26.86 5.50
CA PHE A 697 -18.23 -25.51 4.96
C PHE A 697 -18.82 -25.48 3.55
N ILE A 698 -19.17 -24.29 3.07
CA ILE A 698 -19.93 -24.13 1.83
C ILE A 698 -19.32 -23.03 0.95
N THR A 699 -19.04 -23.40 -0.29
CA THR A 699 -18.72 -22.44 -1.36
C THR A 699 -19.98 -22.12 -2.15
N TYR A 700 -20.35 -20.84 -2.16
CA TYR A 700 -21.40 -20.33 -3.03
C TYR A 700 -20.81 -19.97 -4.39
N ARG A 701 -21.52 -20.27 -5.48
CA ARG A 701 -21.20 -19.85 -6.86
C ARG A 701 -22.45 -19.22 -7.46
N ILE A 702 -22.47 -17.89 -7.49
CA ILE A 702 -23.66 -17.10 -7.81
C ILE A 702 -23.49 -16.54 -9.23
N ASN A 703 -24.28 -17.05 -10.17
CA ASN A 703 -24.22 -16.60 -11.56
C ASN A 703 -25.02 -15.31 -11.75
N MET A 704 -24.31 -14.22 -12.03
CA MET A 704 -24.84 -12.86 -12.23
C MET A 704 -24.96 -12.48 -13.71
N ASN A 705 -24.58 -13.36 -14.65
CA ASN A 705 -24.51 -13.03 -16.08
C ASN A 705 -25.82 -12.47 -16.65
N GLU A 706 -26.98 -12.94 -16.18
CA GLU A 706 -28.26 -12.41 -16.65
C GLU A 706 -28.53 -10.98 -16.12
N GLN A 707 -28.19 -10.70 -14.86
CA GLN A 707 -28.35 -9.36 -14.29
C GLN A 707 -27.38 -8.36 -14.93
N ILE A 708 -26.16 -8.80 -15.20
CA ILE A 708 -25.17 -8.04 -15.99
C ILE A 708 -25.73 -7.71 -17.37
N ARG A 709 -26.29 -8.71 -18.06
CA ARG A 709 -26.88 -8.54 -19.40
C ARG A 709 -28.08 -7.59 -19.41
N LYS A 710 -28.91 -7.64 -18.35
CA LYS A 710 -30.06 -6.74 -18.17
C LYS A 710 -29.66 -5.32 -17.77
N GLY A 711 -28.41 -5.13 -17.31
CA GLY A 711 -27.93 -3.86 -16.76
C GLY A 711 -28.47 -3.56 -15.35
N SER A 712 -29.05 -4.55 -14.68
CA SER A 712 -29.49 -4.47 -13.27
C SER A 712 -28.35 -4.69 -12.28
N PHE A 713 -27.19 -5.14 -12.76
CA PHE A 713 -25.97 -5.30 -11.99
C PHE A 713 -24.77 -4.83 -12.82
N ASN A 714 -23.94 -3.95 -12.27
CA ASN A 714 -22.73 -3.45 -12.89
C ASN A 714 -21.49 -4.02 -12.17
N PRO A 715 -20.75 -4.96 -12.78
CA PRO A 715 -19.57 -5.59 -12.16
C PRO A 715 -18.47 -4.62 -11.71
N GLN A 716 -18.45 -3.39 -12.23
CA GLN A 716 -17.44 -2.39 -11.90
C GLN A 716 -17.76 -1.60 -10.62
N THR A 717 -19.02 -1.58 -10.18
CA THR A 717 -19.47 -0.75 -9.05
C THR A 717 -20.29 -1.51 -8.04
N ASP A 718 -20.91 -2.62 -8.43
CA ASP A 718 -21.79 -3.42 -7.59
C ASP A 718 -21.05 -4.65 -7.06
N PHE A 719 -21.48 -5.11 -5.88
CA PHE A 719 -20.98 -6.34 -5.24
C PHE A 719 -22.14 -7.22 -4.77
N ILE A 720 -21.83 -8.48 -4.49
CA ILE A 720 -22.76 -9.44 -3.90
C ILE A 720 -22.42 -9.69 -2.44
N ASP A 721 -23.44 -9.90 -1.61
CA ASP A 721 -23.29 -10.50 -0.29
C ASP A 721 -24.41 -11.52 -0.04
N VAL A 722 -24.17 -12.45 0.88
CA VAL A 722 -25.17 -13.46 1.28
C VAL A 722 -25.60 -13.24 2.72
N ALA A 723 -26.91 -13.08 2.92
CA ALA A 723 -27.54 -13.01 4.23
C ALA A 723 -28.23 -14.34 4.53
N GLY A 724 -28.04 -14.90 5.73
CA GLY A 724 -28.65 -16.17 6.10
C GLY A 724 -28.70 -16.42 7.60
N THR A 725 -29.15 -17.62 7.98
CA THR A 725 -29.27 -18.05 9.38
C THR A 725 -27.94 -18.02 10.14
N PHE A 726 -26.82 -18.16 9.42
CA PHE A 726 -25.46 -18.18 9.97
C PHE A 726 -24.87 -16.80 10.27
N ASN A 727 -25.43 -15.74 9.70
CA ASN A 727 -25.02 -14.36 9.99
C ASN A 727 -26.20 -13.49 10.47
N ASN A 728 -27.20 -14.11 11.11
CA ASN A 728 -28.39 -13.41 11.63
C ASN A 728 -29.06 -12.49 10.59
N TRP A 729 -28.99 -12.85 9.30
CA TRP A 729 -29.51 -12.06 8.20
C TRP A 729 -28.90 -10.65 8.06
N SER A 730 -27.71 -10.37 8.64
CA SER A 730 -27.06 -9.08 8.46
C SER A 730 -26.44 -8.90 7.07
N GLY A 731 -26.12 -10.00 6.39
CA GLY A 731 -25.24 -10.00 5.22
C GLY A 731 -23.83 -10.41 5.60
N GLY A 732 -23.06 -10.81 4.57
CA GLY A 732 -21.68 -11.27 4.72
C GLY A 732 -20.65 -10.30 4.14
N ALA A 733 -19.44 -10.79 3.92
CA ALA A 733 -18.39 -10.06 3.23
C ALA A 733 -18.82 -9.70 1.79
N ARG A 734 -18.22 -8.64 1.24
CA ARG A 734 -18.42 -8.27 -0.16
C ARG A 734 -17.73 -9.29 -1.06
N VAL A 735 -18.48 -9.85 -1.98
CA VAL A 735 -18.02 -10.83 -2.97
C VAL A 735 -17.84 -10.13 -4.30
N TYR A 736 -16.67 -10.37 -4.92
CA TYR A 736 -16.27 -9.83 -6.21
C TYR A 736 -16.05 -10.97 -7.21
N ASP A 737 -15.95 -10.61 -8.50
CA ASP A 737 -15.67 -11.53 -9.59
C ASP A 737 -14.23 -11.31 -10.07
N GLY A 738 -13.27 -11.98 -9.41
CA GLY A 738 -11.85 -11.82 -9.71
C GLY A 738 -11.45 -12.30 -11.11
N ASN A 739 -12.18 -13.26 -11.68
CA ASN A 739 -11.85 -13.86 -12.96
C ASN A 739 -12.68 -13.30 -14.15
N ASN A 740 -13.63 -12.40 -13.88
CA ASN A 740 -14.54 -11.77 -14.84
C ASN A 740 -15.38 -12.76 -15.68
N ASP A 741 -15.80 -13.89 -15.11
CA ASP A 741 -16.67 -14.88 -15.78
C ASP A 741 -18.17 -14.69 -15.48
N GLY A 742 -18.50 -13.69 -14.64
CA GLY A 742 -19.85 -13.38 -14.18
C GLY A 742 -20.37 -14.32 -13.08
N ILE A 743 -19.50 -15.15 -12.48
CA ILE A 743 -19.80 -16.05 -11.37
C ILE A 743 -19.07 -15.55 -10.12
N TYR A 744 -19.85 -15.05 -9.17
CA TYR A 744 -19.36 -14.56 -7.89
C TYR A 744 -19.23 -15.74 -6.93
N ALA A 745 -18.03 -16.01 -6.43
CA ALA A 745 -17.76 -17.17 -5.59
C ALA A 745 -17.05 -16.80 -4.29
N PHE A 746 -17.42 -17.47 -3.21
CA PHE A 746 -16.76 -17.35 -1.91
C PHE A 746 -17.11 -18.53 -1.00
N THR A 747 -16.29 -18.78 0.01
CA THR A 747 -16.49 -19.88 0.98
C THR A 747 -16.84 -19.36 2.36
N GLU A 748 -17.86 -19.96 2.97
CA GLU A 748 -18.29 -19.70 4.35
C GLU A 748 -17.98 -20.93 5.23
N PHE A 749 -17.54 -20.68 6.46
CA PHE A 749 -16.99 -21.68 7.37
C PHE A 749 -17.81 -21.81 8.68
N GLY A 750 -17.44 -22.77 9.53
CA GLY A 750 -17.99 -22.88 10.89
C GLY A 750 -19.32 -23.63 11.03
N PHE A 751 -19.60 -24.57 10.12
CA PHE A 751 -20.84 -25.36 10.17
C PHE A 751 -20.62 -26.81 10.62
N ALA A 752 -21.69 -27.46 11.05
CA ALA A 752 -21.73 -28.89 11.28
C ALA A 752 -22.44 -29.64 10.14
N ALA A 753 -22.06 -30.89 9.92
CA ALA A 753 -22.74 -31.79 9.01
C ALA A 753 -24.20 -31.98 9.45
N ASN A 754 -25.11 -31.94 8.49
CA ASN A 754 -26.57 -31.95 8.63
C ASN A 754 -27.19 -30.65 9.13
N ASP A 755 -26.42 -29.58 9.32
CA ASP A 755 -27.01 -28.26 9.52
C ASP A 755 -27.85 -27.86 8.30
N ILE A 756 -28.98 -27.22 8.59
CA ILE A 756 -29.87 -26.67 7.58
C ILE A 756 -29.71 -25.16 7.62
N ILE A 757 -29.12 -24.62 6.56
CA ILE A 757 -28.93 -23.18 6.41
C ILE A 757 -30.02 -22.60 5.51
N GLU A 758 -30.52 -21.44 5.89
CA GLU A 758 -31.36 -20.63 5.01
C GLU A 758 -30.60 -19.37 4.63
N PHE A 759 -30.66 -18.96 3.36
CA PHE A 759 -29.90 -17.82 2.85
C PHE A 759 -30.56 -17.10 1.67
N LYS A 760 -30.09 -15.88 1.42
CA LYS A 760 -30.41 -15.04 0.26
C LYS A 760 -29.18 -14.27 -0.22
N ALA A 761 -28.96 -14.24 -1.53
CA ALA A 761 -28.03 -13.30 -2.16
C ALA A 761 -28.65 -11.90 -2.30
N ARG A 762 -27.84 -10.84 -2.12
CA ARG A 762 -28.24 -9.44 -2.29
C ARG A 762 -27.22 -8.69 -3.14
N ILE A 763 -27.70 -7.68 -3.86
CA ILE A 763 -26.85 -6.71 -4.57
C ILE A 763 -26.64 -5.51 -3.65
N ASN A 764 -25.38 -5.12 -3.45
CA ASN A 764 -24.99 -3.94 -2.66
C ASN A 764 -25.57 -3.94 -1.23
N ALA A 765 -25.63 -5.10 -0.56
CA ALA A 765 -26.18 -5.26 0.78
C ALA A 765 -27.62 -4.74 0.97
N SER A 766 -28.39 -4.66 -0.12
CA SER A 766 -29.74 -4.10 -0.10
C SER A 766 -30.82 -5.16 -0.17
N TRP A 767 -31.76 -5.10 0.76
CA TRP A 767 -32.97 -5.91 0.73
C TRP A 767 -33.93 -5.57 -0.41
N GLY A 768 -33.83 -4.36 -0.98
CA GLY A 768 -34.64 -3.94 -2.12
C GLY A 768 -34.18 -4.55 -3.45
N THR A 769 -32.99 -5.14 -3.47
CA THR A 769 -32.43 -5.81 -4.66
C THR A 769 -32.19 -7.29 -4.41
N ALA A 770 -32.51 -7.81 -3.22
CA ALA A 770 -32.34 -9.21 -2.85
C ALA A 770 -33.01 -10.16 -3.83
N GLU A 771 -32.47 -11.37 -3.97
CA GLU A 771 -33.05 -12.36 -4.86
C GLU A 771 -34.55 -12.61 -4.55
N PHE A 772 -35.34 -12.74 -5.62
CA PHE A 772 -36.79 -12.91 -5.63
C PHE A 772 -37.63 -11.70 -5.15
N HIS A 773 -37.03 -10.52 -4.91
CA HIS A 773 -37.75 -9.31 -4.47
C HIS A 773 -38.95 -8.96 -5.38
N ASP A 774 -38.73 -8.96 -6.70
CA ASP A 774 -39.72 -8.55 -7.69
C ASP A 774 -40.76 -9.64 -8.02
N LEU A 775 -40.51 -10.89 -7.63
CA LEU A 775 -41.40 -12.03 -7.88
C LEU A 775 -42.44 -12.23 -6.75
N GLY A 776 -42.45 -11.34 -5.74
CA GLY A 776 -43.37 -11.42 -4.60
C GLY A 776 -43.12 -12.62 -3.69
N GLY A 777 -41.93 -13.24 -3.77
CA GLY A 777 -41.56 -14.42 -3.00
C GLY A 777 -40.76 -14.06 -1.74
N ASP A 778 -41.30 -14.43 -0.58
CA ASP A 778 -40.68 -14.42 0.74
C ASP A 778 -39.77 -15.65 0.99
N GLY A 779 -39.51 -16.47 -0.03
CA GLY A 779 -38.76 -17.72 0.08
C GLY A 779 -37.25 -17.50 0.24
N ASN A 780 -36.68 -18.11 1.27
CA ASN A 780 -35.24 -18.25 1.46
C ASN A 780 -34.76 -19.53 0.74
N ARG A 781 -33.55 -19.51 0.18
CA ARG A 781 -32.91 -20.75 -0.25
C ARG A 781 -32.59 -21.58 0.98
N GLN A 782 -32.75 -22.90 0.88
CA GLN A 782 -32.45 -23.83 1.96
C GLN A 782 -31.46 -24.88 1.46
N TYR A 783 -30.40 -25.14 2.23
CA TYR A 783 -29.42 -26.16 1.91
C TYR A 783 -29.07 -26.99 3.16
N THR A 784 -28.94 -28.31 2.98
CA THR A 784 -28.53 -29.22 4.05
C THR A 784 -27.07 -29.60 3.83
N LEU A 785 -26.21 -29.21 4.76
CA LEU A 785 -24.78 -29.42 4.64
C LEU A 785 -24.41 -30.89 4.85
N VAL A 786 -23.50 -31.41 4.03
CA VAL A 786 -22.80 -32.67 4.30
C VAL A 786 -21.42 -32.39 4.88
N ALA A 787 -20.81 -33.39 5.52
CA ALA A 787 -19.46 -33.26 6.05
C ALA A 787 -18.46 -32.86 4.94
N GLY A 788 -17.60 -31.90 5.26
CA GLY A 788 -16.56 -31.36 4.39
C GLY A 788 -17.03 -30.24 3.48
N HIS A 789 -16.44 -30.19 2.28
CA HIS A 789 -16.69 -29.15 1.29
C HIS A 789 -18.02 -29.34 0.58
N ASN A 790 -18.89 -28.34 0.68
CA ASN A 790 -20.13 -28.24 -0.08
C ASN A 790 -19.99 -27.16 -1.14
N VAL A 791 -20.54 -27.38 -2.34
CA VAL A 791 -20.59 -26.36 -3.40
C VAL A 791 -22.03 -26.17 -3.82
N VAL A 792 -22.51 -24.93 -3.77
CA VAL A 792 -23.86 -24.56 -4.19
C VAL A 792 -23.76 -23.54 -5.31
N GLU A 793 -24.20 -23.96 -6.50
CA GLU A 793 -24.19 -23.14 -7.71
C GLU A 793 -25.62 -22.81 -8.14
N PHE A 794 -25.92 -21.53 -8.35
CA PHE A 794 -27.25 -21.06 -8.74
C PHE A 794 -27.18 -19.74 -9.51
N TRP A 795 -28.25 -19.43 -10.24
CA TRP A 795 -28.46 -18.12 -10.86
C TRP A 795 -29.11 -17.20 -9.85
N TYR A 796 -28.71 -15.92 -9.82
CA TYR A 796 -29.10 -14.96 -8.78
C TYR A 796 -30.58 -15.03 -8.39
N ASP A 797 -31.50 -15.10 -9.35
CA ASP A 797 -32.95 -15.17 -9.17
C ASP A 797 -33.55 -16.39 -9.88
N ASP A 798 -32.76 -17.45 -10.06
CA ASP A 798 -33.09 -18.67 -10.83
C ASP A 798 -33.55 -18.40 -12.28
N GLU A 799 -33.28 -17.19 -12.79
CA GLU A 799 -33.40 -16.87 -14.19
C GLU A 799 -32.27 -17.55 -14.95
N VAL A 800 -32.53 -18.78 -15.37
CA VAL A 800 -31.71 -19.43 -16.38
C VAL A 800 -31.72 -18.53 -17.61
N LEU A 801 -30.60 -18.48 -18.36
CA LEU A 801 -30.63 -18.13 -19.77
C LEU A 801 -31.61 -19.09 -20.47
N GLY A 802 -32.89 -18.73 -20.45
CA GLY A 802 -33.92 -19.40 -21.20
C GLY A 802 -33.47 -19.36 -22.64
N ILE A 803 -33.18 -20.53 -23.20
CA ILE A 803 -33.42 -20.75 -24.62
C ILE A 803 -34.84 -20.25 -24.83
N ASP A 804 -34.98 -19.16 -25.59
CA ASP A 804 -36.27 -18.69 -26.10
C ASP A 804 -37.14 -19.92 -26.35
N GLU A 805 -38.32 -19.94 -25.71
CA GLU A 805 -39.37 -20.94 -25.91
C GLU A 805 -39.19 -21.62 -27.27
N ILE A 806 -38.80 -22.90 -27.27
CA ILE A 806 -38.79 -23.69 -28.49
C ILE A 806 -40.23 -23.66 -28.98
N ASN A 807 -40.50 -22.77 -29.94
CA ASN A 807 -41.72 -22.75 -30.70
C ASN A 807 -41.86 -24.16 -31.25
N SER A 808 -42.76 -24.94 -30.66
CA SER A 808 -43.13 -26.28 -31.08
C SER A 808 -43.99 -26.20 -32.35
N GLY A 809 -43.46 -25.50 -33.35
CA GLY A 809 -43.97 -25.38 -34.71
C GLY A 809 -43.03 -26.08 -35.68
N THR A 810 -43.13 -27.41 -35.75
CA THR A 810 -42.88 -28.29 -36.93
C THR A 810 -42.23 -27.65 -38.17
N LEU A 811 -40.93 -27.34 -38.13
CA LEU A 811 -40.24 -26.85 -39.34
C LEU A 811 -38.88 -27.52 -39.62
N LEU A 812 -38.09 -27.92 -38.62
CA LEU A 812 -36.84 -28.68 -38.81
C LEU A 812 -37.04 -30.15 -38.44
N SER A 813 -36.82 -31.07 -39.39
CA SER A 813 -36.93 -32.52 -39.16
C SER A 813 -35.62 -33.25 -39.39
N VAL A 814 -35.33 -34.23 -38.54
CA VAL A 814 -34.13 -35.08 -38.61
C VAL A 814 -34.61 -36.52 -38.63
N PHE A 815 -34.27 -37.29 -39.67
CA PHE A 815 -34.73 -38.66 -39.85
C PHE A 815 -33.64 -39.58 -40.43
N PRO A 816 -33.43 -40.78 -39.87
CA PRO A 816 -34.04 -41.29 -38.65
C PRO A 816 -33.54 -40.53 -37.41
N ASN A 817 -34.41 -40.35 -36.42
CA ASN A 817 -34.06 -39.82 -35.11
C ASN A 817 -34.93 -40.53 -34.07
N PRO A 818 -34.39 -41.47 -33.28
CA PRO A 818 -32.96 -41.78 -33.14
C PRO A 818 -32.30 -42.45 -34.37
N ALA A 819 -31.01 -42.21 -34.59
CA ALA A 819 -30.22 -42.73 -35.72
C ALA A 819 -29.21 -43.82 -35.29
N ASN A 820 -28.95 -44.80 -36.16
CA ASN A 820 -28.01 -45.92 -35.89
C ASN A 820 -26.57 -45.67 -36.39
N SER A 821 -26.16 -44.39 -36.55
CA SER A 821 -24.93 -43.86 -37.21
C SER A 821 -25.03 -43.58 -38.72
N GLY A 822 -24.42 -42.46 -39.15
CA GLY A 822 -23.94 -42.23 -40.53
C GLY A 822 -24.93 -42.18 -41.69
N ASN A 823 -26.24 -42.00 -41.48
CA ASN A 823 -27.21 -41.77 -42.56
C ASN A 823 -28.41 -40.96 -42.05
N VAL A 824 -28.17 -39.71 -41.67
CA VAL A 824 -29.18 -38.82 -41.08
C VAL A 824 -29.59 -37.76 -42.10
N THR A 825 -30.89 -37.70 -42.43
CA THR A 825 -31.42 -36.64 -43.29
C THR A 825 -31.98 -35.50 -42.45
N VAL A 826 -31.46 -34.29 -42.65
CA VAL A 826 -31.95 -33.05 -42.04
C VAL A 826 -32.75 -32.29 -43.08
N SER A 827 -34.04 -32.04 -42.82
CA SER A 827 -34.92 -31.28 -43.71
C SER A 827 -35.38 -29.98 -43.04
N ALA A 828 -35.16 -28.85 -43.70
CA ALA A 828 -35.54 -27.51 -43.26
C ALA A 828 -36.57 -26.90 -44.23
N PRO A 829 -37.37 -25.90 -43.82
CA PRO A 829 -38.39 -25.29 -44.68
C PRO A 829 -37.79 -24.21 -45.60
N PHE A 830 -36.48 -24.01 -45.56
CA PHE A 830 -35.72 -23.06 -46.36
C PHE A 830 -34.44 -23.73 -46.88
N ASN A 831 -33.80 -23.09 -47.85
CA ASN A 831 -32.53 -23.54 -48.40
C ASN A 831 -31.42 -23.43 -47.35
N VAL A 832 -30.83 -24.55 -46.97
CA VAL A 832 -29.75 -24.61 -45.99
C VAL A 832 -28.45 -24.17 -46.66
N GLU A 833 -27.76 -23.22 -46.02
CA GLU A 833 -26.42 -22.76 -46.41
C GLU A 833 -25.35 -23.46 -45.57
N SER A 834 -25.60 -23.62 -44.27
CA SER A 834 -24.70 -24.30 -43.34
C SER A 834 -25.46 -25.25 -42.41
N LEU A 835 -24.83 -26.39 -42.11
CA LEU A 835 -25.25 -27.35 -41.10
C LEU A 835 -24.09 -27.58 -40.13
N LEU A 836 -24.38 -27.48 -38.84
CA LEU A 836 -23.44 -27.66 -37.73
C LEU A 836 -24.04 -28.67 -36.74
N ILE A 837 -23.19 -29.50 -36.15
CA ILE A 837 -23.60 -30.41 -35.07
C ILE A 837 -22.67 -30.19 -33.88
N TYR A 838 -23.25 -30.03 -32.70
CA TYR A 838 -22.54 -29.85 -31.44
C TYR A 838 -22.82 -31.01 -30.49
N SER A 839 -21.83 -31.38 -29.68
CA SER A 839 -22.07 -32.18 -28.46
C SER A 839 -22.88 -31.37 -27.44
N LEU A 840 -23.44 -32.03 -26.42
CA LEU A 840 -24.09 -31.34 -25.31
C LEU A 840 -23.13 -30.47 -24.47
N SER A 841 -21.83 -30.75 -24.52
CA SER A 841 -20.78 -29.91 -23.92
C SER A 841 -20.41 -28.69 -24.76
N GLY A 842 -21.12 -28.43 -25.87
CA GLY A 842 -20.90 -27.27 -26.74
C GLY A 842 -19.79 -27.44 -27.79
N ALA A 843 -19.08 -28.58 -27.81
CA ALA A 843 -18.03 -28.83 -28.79
C ALA A 843 -18.62 -29.10 -30.18
N GLN A 844 -18.14 -28.41 -31.21
CA GLN A 844 -18.56 -28.64 -32.60
C GLN A 844 -17.97 -29.96 -33.12
N VAL A 845 -18.83 -30.91 -33.51
CA VAL A 845 -18.43 -32.25 -33.95
C VAL A 845 -18.62 -32.48 -35.46
N TYR A 846 -19.43 -31.66 -36.13
CA TYR A 846 -19.64 -31.76 -37.57
C TYR A 846 -19.97 -30.39 -38.19
N GLN A 847 -19.51 -30.18 -39.42
CA GLN A 847 -19.85 -29.02 -40.23
C GLN A 847 -19.96 -29.40 -41.71
N GLN A 848 -21.01 -28.92 -42.37
CA GLN A 848 -21.17 -29.02 -43.81
C GLN A 848 -21.73 -27.71 -44.38
N GLN A 849 -21.06 -27.18 -45.39
CA GLN A 849 -21.61 -26.13 -46.25
C GLN A 849 -22.42 -26.78 -47.37
N VAL A 850 -23.63 -26.30 -47.62
CA VAL A 850 -24.58 -26.96 -48.52
C VAL A 850 -25.04 -25.98 -49.60
N PRO A 851 -25.10 -26.38 -50.88
CA PRO A 851 -25.56 -25.52 -51.96
C PRO A 851 -27.10 -25.43 -51.95
N GLN A 852 -27.65 -24.63 -51.04
CA GLN A 852 -29.06 -24.19 -51.05
C GLN A 852 -30.07 -25.35 -51.18
N LEU A 853 -29.87 -26.46 -50.46
CA LEU A 853 -30.77 -27.61 -50.46
C LEU A 853 -31.74 -27.53 -49.27
N THR A 854 -32.97 -27.98 -49.45
CA THR A 854 -33.96 -28.11 -48.35
C THR A 854 -33.82 -29.42 -47.57
N ARG A 855 -33.00 -30.36 -48.06
CA ARG A 855 -32.67 -31.63 -47.41
C ARG A 855 -31.16 -31.90 -47.52
N VAL A 856 -30.55 -32.22 -46.40
CA VAL A 856 -29.11 -32.50 -46.27
C VAL A 856 -28.93 -33.90 -45.71
N LEU A 857 -28.19 -34.75 -46.42
CA LEU A 857 -27.84 -36.09 -45.95
C LEU A 857 -26.47 -36.06 -45.28
N ILE A 858 -26.43 -36.44 -44.01
CA ILE A 858 -25.21 -36.64 -43.23
C ILE A 858 -24.83 -38.11 -43.33
N THR A 859 -23.71 -38.39 -43.99
CA THR A 859 -23.14 -39.75 -44.08
C THR A 859 -22.04 -40.03 -43.05
N GLU A 860 -21.68 -39.02 -42.25
CA GLU A 860 -20.60 -39.09 -41.26
C GLU A 860 -20.99 -39.93 -40.05
N GLN A 861 -20.11 -40.85 -39.62
CA GLN A 861 -20.36 -41.65 -38.42
C GLN A 861 -20.17 -40.80 -37.17
N LEU A 862 -21.28 -40.39 -36.58
CA LEU A 862 -21.30 -39.75 -35.26
C LEU A 862 -21.21 -40.83 -34.16
N PRO A 863 -20.41 -40.63 -33.10
CA PRO A 863 -20.42 -41.48 -31.92
C PRO A 863 -21.81 -41.59 -31.28
N LYS A 864 -22.00 -42.57 -30.40
CA LYS A 864 -23.24 -42.72 -29.63
C LYS A 864 -23.38 -41.55 -28.67
N GLY A 865 -24.53 -40.87 -28.69
CA GLY A 865 -24.76 -39.69 -27.86
C GLY A 865 -25.91 -38.82 -28.33
N MET A 866 -26.18 -37.78 -27.55
CA MET A 866 -27.09 -36.70 -27.95
C MET A 866 -26.31 -35.52 -28.52
N TYR A 867 -26.85 -34.95 -29.59
CA TYR A 867 -26.26 -33.83 -30.31
C TYR A 867 -27.30 -32.75 -30.58
N LEU A 868 -26.82 -31.53 -30.73
CA LEU A 868 -27.59 -30.39 -31.22
C LEU A 868 -27.25 -30.15 -32.69
N VAL A 869 -28.23 -30.30 -33.57
CA VAL A 869 -28.10 -29.98 -34.99
C VAL A 869 -28.60 -28.57 -35.22
N LYS A 870 -27.74 -27.70 -35.75
CA LYS A 870 -28.06 -26.32 -36.15
C LYS A 870 -27.95 -26.20 -37.66
N VAL A 871 -29.00 -25.71 -38.31
CA VAL A 871 -28.97 -25.32 -39.73
C VAL A 871 -29.17 -23.82 -39.85
N SER A 872 -28.44 -23.18 -40.77
CA SER A 872 -28.59 -21.76 -41.07
C SER A 872 -28.70 -21.52 -42.58
N GLY A 873 -29.53 -20.55 -42.97
CA GLY A 873 -29.72 -20.13 -44.36
C GLY A 873 -30.85 -19.09 -44.46
N ASN A 874 -30.83 -18.23 -45.48
CA ASN A 874 -31.81 -17.14 -45.66
C ASN A 874 -32.02 -16.26 -44.39
N ASN A 875 -30.92 -15.83 -43.74
CA ASN A 875 -30.92 -15.06 -42.49
C ASN A 875 -31.72 -15.70 -41.33
N ARG A 876 -31.91 -17.02 -41.34
CA ARG A 876 -32.56 -17.78 -40.27
C ARG A 876 -31.64 -18.90 -39.80
N ALA A 877 -31.76 -19.27 -38.53
CA ALA A 877 -31.16 -20.46 -37.98
C ALA A 877 -32.22 -21.27 -37.23
N LEU A 878 -32.24 -22.59 -37.46
CA LEU A 878 -33.09 -23.53 -36.73
C LEU A 878 -32.23 -24.60 -36.06
N GLN A 879 -32.69 -25.09 -34.93
CA GLN A 879 -31.97 -26.10 -34.15
C GLN A 879 -32.91 -27.23 -33.73
N THR A 880 -32.38 -28.45 -33.65
CA THR A 880 -33.11 -29.60 -33.12
C THR A 880 -32.15 -30.66 -32.58
N LYS A 881 -32.66 -31.59 -31.79
CA LYS A 881 -31.87 -32.67 -31.18
C LYS A 881 -31.71 -33.82 -32.16
N LEU A 882 -30.53 -34.43 -32.19
CA LEU A 882 -30.25 -35.70 -32.84
C LEU A 882 -29.74 -36.68 -31.79
N MET A 883 -30.39 -37.84 -31.67
CA MET A 883 -29.93 -38.95 -30.84
C MET A 883 -29.30 -40.03 -31.73
N VAL A 884 -28.10 -40.50 -31.37
CA VAL A 884 -27.38 -41.58 -32.06
C VAL A 884 -27.17 -42.75 -31.11
N TYR A 885 -27.64 -43.95 -31.50
CA TYR A 885 -27.61 -45.18 -30.69
C TYR A 885 -26.47 -46.14 -31.00
#